data_AF-A0A2V5ZZX7-F1
#
_entry.id   AF-A0A2V5ZZX7-F1
#
_cell.length_a   1.000
_cell.length_b   1.000
_cell.length_c   1.000
_cell.angle_alpha   90.00
_cell.angle_beta   90.00
_cell.angle_gamma   90.00
#
_symmetry.space_group_name_H-M   'P 1'
#
loop_
_entity.id
_entity.type
_entity.pdbx_description
1 polymer ?
#
loop_
_entity_poly.entity_id
_entity_poly.type
_entity_poly.pdbx_seq_one_letter_code
_entity_poly.pdbx_strand_id
1 'polypeptide(L)'
;ARSAFTAARAEQEKIVQAQPNYGPALCVLGLIDAGLGRKEEALREGRRAVELLPVEKDSMNGTNMVRYLAIIAAWVGDKDLACEQLASIIRRPSNLSYGHLKLLPFWDPLRGDPRFEKLAEESKQPVALQSSTSSAPDKSIAVLPFENLSRDPDNAFFADGVQDEIVTDLARVADLKVISRISVMPYKSGMPRNVRQIGQQLDVAHVVEGSVQRTGNRVRVNAQLVDARTDRHLWAQTYDRDLADVFAIQSEIAKTIADQLQAKLSPREKNAIELPPTSDISAFDLYTRAKNILLRASFVATAGNAGLLEAVDLLNQAVARDPSFFDAYCQLAYAHDALYFYGADHTSARLALAEAALQAASRLRPDAGETHLARGRNLYWAYGDYDGALAELEVARQMLPNDARIFKWTGLIQRRQGRWEESTRNLERAVELNPHDIDTLVWGLAGNYGGCRRYAEAKPWLARALAFEPNNSFTKVCLASVDFDWKADTQPWHQTIDSIRATNPAAVPSIAADWLVCALAERDAAAAKDALIAFGEERIGFATDNVRFNRPFAEGVIARMTKDDKKARSAFTAARAGQEKIVQAQPNYGPALCVLGLIDAGLGRKDDALREGRHAVELLPVEKDSMNGADMVKYLAMIAAWVGDKDLACEQLASIIRRRSSLSYGQLKLLPFWDPLRGDPRFEKLVEEAKQPVALK
;
A
#
# COMPACT_ATOMS: atom_id res chain seq x y z
N ALA A 1 -1.06 -52.50 7.96
CA ALA A 1 -0.06 -51.57 7.36
C ALA A 1 0.37 -52.02 5.96
N ARG A 2 1.17 -53.10 5.81
CA ARG A 2 1.73 -53.52 4.51
C ARG A 2 0.72 -53.72 3.38
N SER A 3 -0.43 -54.36 3.66
CA SER A 3 -1.52 -54.52 2.68
C SER A 3 -2.09 -53.16 2.20
N ALA A 4 -2.29 -52.22 3.11
CA ALA A 4 -2.79 -50.88 2.78
C ALA A 4 -1.79 -50.07 1.94
N PHE A 5 -0.49 -50.12 2.27
CA PHE A 5 0.55 -49.49 1.45
C PHE A 5 0.67 -50.14 0.07
N THR A 6 0.47 -51.46 -0.04
CA THR A 6 0.51 -52.17 -1.33
C THR A 6 -0.65 -51.70 -2.23
N ALA A 7 -1.85 -51.54 -1.67
CA ALA A 7 -3.00 -51.00 -2.41
C ALA A 7 -2.78 -49.53 -2.80
N ALA A 8 -2.29 -48.70 -1.87
CA ALA A 8 -1.98 -47.29 -2.14
C ALA A 8 -0.92 -47.13 -3.23
N ARG A 9 0.09 -48.01 -3.25
CA ARG A 9 1.15 -48.00 -4.28
C ARG A 9 0.58 -48.18 -5.67
N ALA A 10 -0.34 -49.14 -5.85
CA ALA A 10 -0.95 -49.42 -7.15
C ALA A 10 -1.74 -48.23 -7.71
N GLU A 11 -2.41 -47.45 -6.85
CA GLU A 11 -3.11 -46.23 -7.28
C GLU A 11 -2.14 -45.07 -7.53
N GLN A 12 -1.15 -44.89 -6.67
CA GLN A 12 -0.17 -43.81 -6.82
C GLN A 12 0.71 -44.00 -8.07
N GLU A 13 1.03 -45.24 -8.43
CA GLU A 13 1.80 -45.58 -9.62
C GLU A 13 1.08 -45.15 -10.91
N LYS A 14 -0.27 -45.23 -10.96
CA LYS A 14 -1.06 -44.71 -12.09
C LYS A 14 -0.93 -43.19 -12.21
N ILE A 15 -0.93 -42.47 -11.08
CA ILE A 15 -0.79 -41.00 -11.05
C ILE A 15 0.60 -40.60 -11.55
N VAL A 16 1.65 -41.30 -11.10
CA VAL A 16 3.02 -41.05 -11.56
C VAL A 16 3.19 -41.42 -13.05
N GLN A 17 2.56 -42.49 -13.54
CA GLN A 17 2.57 -42.83 -14.97
C GLN A 17 1.87 -41.76 -15.83
N ALA A 18 0.76 -41.21 -15.37
CA ALA A 18 0.06 -40.13 -16.06
C ALA A 18 0.83 -38.80 -16.01
N GLN A 19 1.62 -38.57 -14.96
CA GLN A 19 2.35 -37.32 -14.73
C GLN A 19 3.80 -37.60 -14.25
N PRO A 20 4.69 -38.10 -15.13
CA PRO A 20 6.01 -38.61 -14.72
C PRO A 20 6.97 -37.54 -14.20
N ASN A 21 6.66 -36.26 -14.41
CA ASN A 21 7.47 -35.11 -13.99
C ASN A 21 6.79 -34.27 -12.90
N TYR A 22 5.75 -34.79 -12.25
CA TYR A 22 5.08 -34.12 -11.14
C TYR A 22 5.69 -34.51 -9.79
N GLY A 23 6.59 -33.66 -9.27
CA GLY A 23 7.34 -33.88 -8.03
C GLY A 23 6.51 -34.33 -6.82
N PRO A 24 5.37 -33.68 -6.50
CA PRO A 24 4.51 -34.11 -5.39
C PRO A 24 4.02 -35.56 -5.51
N ALA A 25 3.69 -36.03 -6.72
CA ALA A 25 3.27 -37.42 -6.91
C ALA A 25 4.41 -38.41 -6.67
N LEU A 26 5.65 -38.04 -7.00
CA LEU A 26 6.84 -38.83 -6.72
C LEU A 26 7.17 -38.87 -5.22
N CYS A 27 6.99 -37.77 -4.47
CA CYS A 27 7.13 -37.78 -3.00
C CYS A 27 6.16 -38.75 -2.32
N VAL A 28 4.89 -38.77 -2.77
CA VAL A 28 3.88 -39.69 -2.22
C VAL A 28 4.24 -41.13 -2.55
N LEU A 29 4.69 -41.42 -3.78
CA LEU A 29 5.15 -42.76 -4.16
C LEU A 29 6.34 -43.20 -3.28
N GLY A 30 7.31 -42.29 -3.07
CA GLY A 30 8.49 -42.57 -2.25
C GLY A 30 8.15 -42.85 -0.78
N LEU A 31 7.17 -42.15 -0.21
CA LEU A 31 6.68 -42.44 1.15
C LEU A 31 6.02 -43.82 1.24
N ILE A 32 5.23 -44.19 0.22
CA ILE A 32 4.58 -45.50 0.16
C ILE A 32 5.65 -46.60 0.07
N ASP A 33 6.65 -46.42 -0.79
CA ASP A 33 7.74 -47.38 -0.96
C ASP A 33 8.61 -47.47 0.30
N ALA A 34 8.84 -46.36 1.01
CA ALA A 34 9.47 -46.39 2.33
C ALA A 34 8.67 -47.22 3.34
N GLY A 35 7.34 -47.04 3.39
CA GLY A 35 6.44 -47.82 4.24
C GLY A 35 6.37 -49.32 3.90
N LEU A 36 6.73 -49.69 2.67
CA LEU A 36 6.85 -51.08 2.22
C LEU A 36 8.26 -51.67 2.45
N GLY A 37 9.22 -50.88 2.91
CA GLY A 37 10.62 -51.28 3.08
C GLY A 37 11.43 -51.28 1.77
N ARG A 38 10.94 -50.64 0.71
CA ARG A 38 11.58 -50.53 -0.61
C ARG A 38 12.52 -49.33 -0.63
N LYS A 39 13.66 -49.48 0.05
CA LYS A 39 14.58 -48.37 0.35
C LYS A 39 15.09 -47.66 -0.91
N GLU A 40 15.53 -48.40 -1.92
CA GLU A 40 16.15 -47.82 -3.11
C GLU A 40 15.14 -47.06 -3.98
N GLU A 41 13.95 -47.63 -4.17
CA GLU A 41 12.82 -47.00 -4.84
C GLU A 41 12.44 -45.70 -4.15
N ALA A 42 12.23 -45.77 -2.84
CA ALA A 42 11.78 -44.64 -2.04
C ALA A 42 12.73 -43.44 -2.14
N LEU A 43 14.04 -43.69 -1.96
CA LEU A 43 15.06 -42.63 -2.04
C LEU A 43 15.20 -42.08 -3.46
N ARG A 44 15.12 -42.93 -4.49
CA ARG A 44 15.18 -42.50 -5.89
C ARG A 44 14.04 -41.55 -6.24
N GLU A 45 12.82 -41.90 -5.82
CA GLU A 45 11.63 -41.09 -6.08
C GLU A 45 11.66 -39.76 -5.34
N GLY A 46 12.07 -39.78 -4.06
CA GLY A 46 12.24 -38.55 -3.26
C GLY A 46 13.32 -37.61 -3.83
N ARG A 47 14.47 -38.13 -4.27
CA ARG A 47 15.53 -37.32 -4.90
C ARG A 47 15.07 -36.72 -6.22
N ARG A 48 14.41 -37.52 -7.07
CA ARG A 48 13.85 -37.04 -8.34
C ARG A 48 12.80 -35.94 -8.12
N ALA A 49 12.00 -36.02 -7.06
CA ALA A 49 11.05 -34.97 -6.72
C ALA A 49 11.73 -33.64 -6.37
N VAL A 50 12.84 -33.69 -5.61
CA VAL A 50 13.67 -32.51 -5.29
C VAL A 50 14.33 -31.94 -6.56
N GLU A 51 14.83 -32.79 -7.46
CA GLU A 51 15.44 -32.36 -8.73
C GLU A 51 14.44 -31.69 -9.69
N LEU A 52 13.21 -32.19 -9.75
CA LEU A 52 12.15 -31.62 -10.60
C LEU A 52 11.66 -30.25 -10.11
N LEU A 53 11.68 -30.05 -8.79
CA LEU A 53 11.23 -28.84 -8.13
C LEU A 53 12.22 -28.40 -7.03
N PRO A 54 13.40 -27.89 -7.42
CA PRO A 54 14.39 -27.45 -6.46
C PRO A 54 13.91 -26.18 -5.74
N VAL A 55 14.44 -25.95 -4.53
CA VAL A 55 14.04 -24.82 -3.68
C VAL A 55 14.27 -23.47 -4.38
N GLU A 56 15.28 -23.39 -5.25
CA GLU A 56 15.65 -22.19 -6.00
C GLU A 56 14.63 -21.87 -7.11
N LYS A 57 13.89 -22.88 -7.59
CA LYS A 57 12.86 -22.74 -8.63
C LYS A 57 11.48 -22.45 -8.03
N ASP A 58 11.17 -23.05 -6.88
CA ASP A 58 9.95 -22.80 -6.11
C ASP A 58 10.28 -22.95 -4.62
N SER A 59 10.40 -21.82 -3.92
CA SER A 59 10.85 -21.80 -2.53
C SER A 59 9.86 -22.46 -1.56
N MET A 60 8.58 -22.49 -1.91
CA MET A 60 7.54 -23.06 -1.06
C MET A 60 7.33 -24.55 -1.32
N ASN A 61 7.20 -24.94 -2.60
CA ASN A 61 6.98 -26.35 -2.93
C ASN A 61 8.29 -27.14 -2.95
N GLY A 62 9.42 -26.52 -3.29
CA GLY A 62 10.73 -27.16 -3.23
C GLY A 62 11.15 -27.51 -1.80
N THR A 63 10.85 -26.65 -0.82
CA THR A 63 11.09 -26.99 0.61
C THR A 63 10.20 -28.14 1.07
N ASN A 64 8.98 -28.28 0.53
CA ASN A 64 8.15 -29.45 0.77
C ASN A 64 8.75 -30.73 0.15
N MET A 65 9.30 -30.69 -1.07
CA MET A 65 9.97 -31.85 -1.67
C MET A 65 11.13 -32.33 -0.79
N VAL A 66 11.97 -31.41 -0.32
CA VAL A 66 13.10 -31.70 0.56
C VAL A 66 12.63 -32.26 1.91
N ARG A 67 11.55 -31.70 2.47
CA ARG A 67 10.91 -32.24 3.69
C ARG A 67 10.45 -33.68 3.49
N TYR A 68 9.79 -33.99 2.38
CA TYR A 68 9.34 -35.35 2.10
C TYR A 68 10.49 -36.31 1.88
N LEU A 69 11.56 -35.89 1.20
CA LEU A 69 12.79 -36.68 1.10
C LEU A 69 13.39 -36.96 2.49
N ALA A 70 13.38 -36.00 3.40
CA ALA A 70 13.84 -36.21 4.77
C ALA A 70 12.99 -37.24 5.53
N ILE A 71 11.66 -37.20 5.37
CA ILE A 71 10.75 -38.20 5.97
C ILE A 71 11.02 -39.58 5.38
N ILE A 72 11.14 -39.67 4.05
CA ILE A 72 11.46 -40.92 3.35
C ILE A 72 12.78 -41.51 3.89
N ALA A 73 13.82 -40.68 3.95
CA ALA A 73 15.13 -41.06 4.48
C ALA A 73 15.05 -41.58 5.93
N ALA A 74 14.29 -40.90 6.78
CA ALA A 74 14.05 -41.33 8.16
C ALA A 74 13.37 -42.71 8.22
N TRP A 75 12.35 -42.94 7.40
CA TRP A 75 11.57 -44.18 7.38
C TRP A 75 12.36 -45.38 6.87
N VAL A 76 13.31 -45.15 5.94
CA VAL A 76 14.21 -46.21 5.43
C VAL A 76 15.50 -46.35 6.24
N GLY A 77 15.61 -45.66 7.38
CA GLY A 77 16.73 -45.73 8.31
C GLY A 77 17.99 -44.95 7.89
N ASP A 78 17.90 -44.09 6.88
CA ASP A 78 18.99 -43.21 6.45
C ASP A 78 18.96 -41.89 7.25
N LYS A 79 19.43 -41.96 8.49
CA LYS A 79 19.40 -40.83 9.43
C LYS A 79 20.28 -39.67 9.01
N ASP A 80 21.38 -39.95 8.31
CA ASP A 80 22.34 -38.94 7.85
C ASP A 80 21.70 -38.07 6.78
N LEU A 81 21.13 -38.70 5.74
CA LEU A 81 20.40 -37.96 4.71
C LEU A 81 19.18 -37.23 5.30
N ALA A 82 18.44 -37.85 6.21
CA ALA A 82 17.29 -37.21 6.83
C ALA A 82 17.66 -35.92 7.57
N CYS A 83 18.72 -35.96 8.40
CA CYS A 83 19.22 -34.80 9.12
C CYS A 83 19.84 -33.74 8.18
N GLU A 84 20.55 -34.15 7.13
CA GLU A 84 21.10 -33.24 6.11
C GLU A 84 20.00 -32.47 5.38
N GLN A 85 18.98 -33.17 4.89
CA GLN A 85 17.85 -32.55 4.21
C GLN A 85 17.08 -31.62 5.15
N LEU A 86 16.83 -32.03 6.40
CA LEU A 86 16.22 -31.17 7.42
C LEU A 86 17.03 -29.90 7.67
N ALA A 87 18.35 -30.01 7.85
CA ALA A 87 19.24 -28.88 8.08
C ALA A 87 19.18 -27.86 6.92
N SER A 88 19.04 -28.33 5.68
CA SER A 88 18.98 -27.45 4.50
C SER A 88 17.72 -26.56 4.44
N ILE A 89 16.63 -26.96 5.11
CA ILE A 89 15.34 -26.25 5.05
C ILE A 89 14.92 -25.61 6.39
N ILE A 90 15.52 -26.00 7.51
CA ILE A 90 15.08 -25.54 8.85
C ILE A 90 15.30 -24.03 9.09
N ARG A 91 16.23 -23.44 8.34
CA ARG A 91 16.53 -21.99 8.34
C ARG A 91 16.01 -21.27 7.10
N ARG A 92 15.17 -21.93 6.28
CA ARG A 92 14.49 -21.32 5.14
C ARG A 92 13.01 -21.13 5.49
N PRO A 93 12.32 -20.10 4.98
CA PRO A 93 10.87 -20.00 5.09
C PRO A 93 10.23 -21.28 4.53
N SER A 94 9.61 -22.09 5.39
CA SER A 94 9.01 -23.37 5.02
C SER A 94 7.86 -23.72 5.96
N ASN A 95 7.03 -24.71 5.58
CA ASN A 95 5.94 -25.23 6.41
C ASN A 95 6.43 -26.19 7.52
N LEU A 96 7.74 -26.26 7.79
CA LEU A 96 8.32 -27.08 8.85
C LEU A 96 8.45 -26.25 10.13
N SER A 97 7.87 -26.73 11.23
CA SER A 97 7.86 -26.02 12.52
C SER A 97 8.38 -26.91 13.64
N TYR A 98 8.73 -26.31 14.78
CA TYR A 98 9.05 -27.04 16.00
C TYR A 98 7.95 -28.05 16.37
N GLY A 99 6.67 -27.65 16.28
CA GLY A 99 5.54 -28.55 16.53
C GLY A 99 5.51 -29.74 15.56
N HIS A 100 5.83 -29.52 14.28
CA HIS A 100 5.92 -30.61 13.31
C HIS A 100 7.04 -31.60 13.64
N LEU A 101 8.22 -31.12 14.03
CA LEU A 101 9.36 -31.98 14.37
C LEU A 101 9.15 -32.71 15.71
N LYS A 102 8.51 -32.06 16.68
CA LYS A 102 8.32 -32.62 18.02
C LYS A 102 7.14 -33.57 18.14
N LEU A 103 6.03 -33.30 17.44
CA LEU A 103 4.75 -33.98 17.68
C LEU A 103 4.37 -34.98 16.59
N LEU A 104 4.80 -34.80 15.34
CA LEU A 104 4.36 -35.70 14.27
C LEU A 104 5.13 -37.03 14.32
N PRO A 105 4.44 -38.17 14.13
CA PRO A 105 5.04 -39.50 14.19
C PRO A 105 5.99 -39.80 13.02
N PHE A 106 5.95 -38.98 11.96
CA PHE A 106 6.86 -39.11 10.82
C PHE A 106 8.34 -39.11 11.23
N TRP A 107 8.66 -38.44 12.34
CA TRP A 107 10.02 -38.25 12.82
C TRP A 107 10.43 -39.19 13.96
N ASP A 108 9.56 -40.12 14.36
CA ASP A 108 9.85 -41.10 15.41
C ASP A 108 11.18 -41.86 15.17
N PRO A 109 11.55 -42.24 13.93
CA PRO A 109 12.84 -42.89 13.67
C PRO A 109 14.09 -42.04 14.01
N LEU A 110 13.94 -40.72 14.07
CA LEU A 110 15.03 -39.77 14.36
C LEU A 110 15.07 -39.32 15.83
N ARG A 111 14.03 -39.61 16.63
CA ARG A 111 13.99 -39.21 18.04
C ARG A 111 15.15 -39.85 18.81
N GLY A 112 15.82 -39.05 19.64
CA GLY A 112 17.03 -39.46 20.34
C GLY A 112 18.33 -39.39 19.52
N ASP A 113 18.31 -39.03 18.23
CA ASP A 113 19.52 -38.63 17.50
C ASP A 113 19.89 -37.19 17.91
N PRO A 114 21.10 -36.93 18.46
CA PRO A 114 21.49 -35.60 18.92
C PRO A 114 21.43 -34.52 17.83
N ARG A 115 21.65 -34.88 16.56
CA ARG A 115 21.57 -33.94 15.43
C ARG A 115 20.14 -33.53 15.16
N PHE A 116 19.21 -34.49 15.20
CA PHE A 116 17.78 -34.22 15.03
C PHE A 116 17.23 -33.39 16.19
N GLU A 117 17.58 -33.70 17.44
CA GLU A 117 17.13 -32.90 18.59
C GLU A 117 17.69 -31.47 18.52
N LYS A 118 18.95 -31.30 18.09
CA LYS A 118 19.53 -29.97 17.83
C LYS A 118 18.74 -29.22 16.76
N LEU A 119 18.45 -29.86 15.62
CA LEU A 119 17.65 -29.27 14.54
C LEU A 119 16.24 -28.87 15.04
N ALA A 120 15.57 -29.75 15.79
CA ALA A 120 14.28 -29.43 16.39
C ALA A 120 14.37 -28.21 17.31
N GLU A 121 15.36 -28.12 18.20
CA GLU A 121 15.58 -26.95 19.04
C GLU A 121 15.87 -25.67 18.22
N GLU A 122 16.66 -25.77 17.15
CA GLU A 122 16.92 -24.63 16.25
C GLU A 122 15.65 -24.09 15.57
N SER A 123 14.66 -24.95 15.28
CA SER A 123 13.38 -24.53 14.70
C SER A 123 12.49 -23.72 15.65
N LYS A 124 12.83 -23.61 16.94
CA LYS A 124 12.17 -22.68 17.88
C LYS A 124 12.57 -21.23 17.62
N GLN A 125 13.75 -21.01 17.06
CA GLN A 125 14.18 -19.67 16.71
C GLN A 125 13.39 -19.25 15.47
N PRO A 126 12.89 -17.99 15.42
CA PRO A 126 12.35 -17.48 14.18
C PRO A 126 13.41 -17.68 13.11
N VAL A 127 13.00 -18.17 11.94
CA VAL A 127 13.82 -18.02 10.74
C VAL A 127 13.99 -16.53 10.61
N ALA A 128 15.12 -16.01 11.10
CA ALA A 128 15.59 -14.73 10.66
C ALA A 128 15.56 -14.88 9.15
N LEU A 129 14.72 -14.09 8.48
CA LEU A 129 15.08 -13.66 7.14
C LEU A 129 16.56 -13.36 7.30
N GLN A 130 17.43 -14.14 6.67
CA GLN A 130 18.76 -13.61 6.45
C GLN A 130 18.42 -12.28 5.82
N SER A 131 18.59 -11.22 6.61
CA SER A 131 19.14 -10.02 6.05
C SER A 131 20.34 -10.59 5.33
N SER A 132 20.18 -10.78 4.02
CA SER A 132 21.22 -10.26 3.17
C SER A 132 21.64 -9.01 3.90
N THR A 133 22.86 -8.98 4.38
CA THR A 133 23.59 -7.74 4.30
C THR A 133 23.49 -7.35 2.82
N SER A 134 22.33 -6.79 2.45
CA SER A 134 22.23 -5.67 1.55
C SER A 134 23.20 -4.73 2.21
N SER A 135 24.45 -4.81 1.78
CA SER A 135 25.31 -3.67 1.93
C SER A 135 24.55 -2.62 1.15
N ALA A 136 23.83 -1.77 1.89
CA ALA A 136 23.15 -0.63 1.33
C ALA A 136 24.08 -0.03 0.27
N PRO A 137 23.59 0.28 -0.94
CA PRO A 137 24.46 0.69 -2.04
C PRO A 137 25.45 1.74 -1.56
N ASP A 138 26.75 1.62 -1.84
CA ASP A 138 27.73 2.54 -1.25
C ASP A 138 27.36 4.01 -1.54
N LYS A 139 26.82 4.30 -2.72
CA LYS A 139 26.30 5.61 -3.10
C LYS A 139 24.83 5.80 -2.70
N SER A 140 24.50 5.57 -1.44
CA SER A 140 23.15 5.79 -0.89
C SER A 140 23.18 6.72 0.32
N ILE A 141 22.18 7.59 0.40
CA ILE A 141 22.15 8.71 1.34
C ILE A 141 20.76 9.01 1.87
N ALA A 142 20.68 9.33 3.17
CA ALA A 142 19.53 9.93 3.80
C ALA A 142 19.93 11.26 4.45
N VAL A 143 19.18 12.34 4.21
CA VAL A 143 19.41 13.65 4.85
C VAL A 143 18.40 13.84 5.97
N LEU A 144 18.84 13.74 7.23
CA LEU A 144 17.94 13.85 8.37
C LEU A 144 17.42 15.28 8.53
N PRO A 145 16.25 15.48 9.18
CA PRO A 145 15.77 16.81 9.52
C PRO A 145 16.83 17.61 10.30
N PHE A 146 17.16 18.79 9.78
CA PHE A 146 18.13 19.68 10.41
C PHE A 146 17.55 20.28 11.69
N GLU A 147 18.37 20.40 12.73
CA GLU A 147 17.96 20.99 13.99
C GLU A 147 17.78 22.51 13.85
N ASN A 148 16.65 23.04 14.33
CA ASN A 148 16.45 24.48 14.43
C ASN A 148 17.11 25.02 15.70
N LEU A 149 18.21 25.77 15.54
CA LEU A 149 18.93 26.45 16.63
C LEU A 149 18.57 27.95 16.72
N SER A 150 17.53 28.38 16.01
CA SER A 150 17.00 29.73 16.08
C SER A 150 16.17 29.92 17.36
N ARG A 151 16.14 31.14 17.91
CA ARG A 151 15.35 31.45 19.11
C ARG A 151 13.84 31.45 18.85
N ASP A 152 13.45 31.84 17.65
CA ASP A 152 12.06 31.90 17.23
C ASP A 152 11.63 30.52 16.69
N PRO A 153 10.63 29.87 17.32
CA PRO A 153 10.10 28.59 16.87
C PRO A 153 9.54 28.61 15.45
N ASP A 154 9.09 29.77 14.95
CA ASP A 154 8.54 29.90 13.59
C ASP A 154 9.61 29.63 12.52
N ASN A 155 10.90 29.74 12.86
CA ASN A 155 12.01 29.36 11.97
C ASN A 155 12.21 27.84 11.83
N ALA A 156 11.44 27.01 12.54
CA ALA A 156 11.49 25.55 12.36
C ALA A 156 11.11 25.15 10.92
N PHE A 157 10.16 25.86 10.32
CA PHE A 157 9.78 25.63 8.92
C PHE A 157 10.91 26.00 7.96
N PHE A 158 11.67 27.06 8.25
CA PHE A 158 12.82 27.44 7.44
C PHE A 158 13.93 26.37 7.48
N ALA A 159 14.25 25.84 8.67
CA ALA A 159 15.21 24.74 8.82
C ALA A 159 14.77 23.47 8.05
N ASP A 160 13.48 23.13 8.16
CA ASP A 160 12.84 22.05 7.40
C ASP A 160 12.96 22.28 5.87
N GLY A 161 12.81 23.52 5.41
CA GLY A 161 12.96 23.91 4.00
C GLY A 161 14.38 23.74 3.48
N VAL A 162 15.39 24.19 4.25
CA VAL A 162 16.81 24.01 3.88
C VAL A 162 17.16 22.53 3.70
N GLN A 163 16.69 21.67 4.60
CA GLN A 163 16.90 20.23 4.49
C GLN A 163 16.21 19.63 3.26
N ASP A 164 14.97 20.05 2.98
CA ASP A 164 14.17 19.57 1.86
C ASP A 164 14.78 19.92 0.50
N GLU A 165 15.34 21.13 0.37
CA GLU A 165 16.03 21.54 -0.86
C GLU A 165 17.33 20.74 -1.08
N ILE A 166 18.10 20.45 -0.02
CA ILE A 166 19.28 19.56 -0.13
C ILE A 166 18.86 18.16 -0.60
N VAL A 167 17.77 17.61 -0.07
CA VAL A 167 17.22 16.32 -0.56
C VAL A 167 16.80 16.42 -2.01
N THR A 168 16.12 17.51 -2.38
CA THR A 168 15.62 17.75 -3.74
C THR A 168 16.77 17.82 -4.74
N ASP A 169 17.84 18.53 -4.42
CA ASP A 169 19.04 18.63 -5.25
C ASP A 169 19.77 17.28 -5.40
N LEU A 170 19.99 16.57 -4.28
CA LEU A 170 20.62 15.25 -4.32
C LEU A 170 19.77 14.24 -5.10
N ALA A 171 18.45 14.31 -5.02
CA ALA A 171 17.55 13.39 -5.71
C ALA A 171 17.65 13.47 -7.25
N ARG A 172 18.17 14.58 -7.79
CA ARG A 172 18.45 14.74 -9.22
C ARG A 172 19.63 13.91 -9.70
N VAL A 173 20.55 13.51 -8.81
CA VAL A 173 21.78 12.80 -9.16
C VAL A 173 21.49 11.32 -9.39
N ALA A 174 21.58 10.87 -10.63
CA ALA A 174 21.25 9.48 -11.01
C ALA A 174 22.20 8.44 -10.41
N ASP A 175 23.44 8.83 -10.12
CA ASP A 175 24.47 7.95 -9.53
C ASP A 175 24.32 7.79 -8.00
N LEU A 176 23.31 8.43 -7.40
CA LEU A 176 22.95 8.29 -5.98
C LEU A 176 21.60 7.56 -5.81
N LYS A 177 21.48 6.78 -4.74
CA LYS A 177 20.19 6.40 -4.12
C LYS A 177 19.88 7.39 -3.01
N VAL A 178 18.83 8.20 -3.15
CA VAL A 178 18.45 9.22 -2.17
C VAL A 178 17.13 8.86 -1.51
N ILE A 179 17.10 8.87 -0.17
CA ILE A 179 15.88 8.60 0.59
C ILE A 179 15.01 9.85 0.67
N SER A 180 13.74 9.67 0.34
CA SER A 180 12.71 10.70 0.39
C SER A 180 12.58 11.33 1.77
N ARG A 181 12.26 12.63 1.78
CA ARG A 181 12.02 13.43 2.98
C ARG A 181 10.99 12.81 3.94
N ILE A 182 9.94 12.19 3.40
CA ILE A 182 8.88 11.54 4.21
C ILE A 182 9.48 10.49 5.15
N SER A 183 10.41 9.67 4.65
CA SER A 183 11.00 8.58 5.43
C SER A 183 11.96 9.03 6.52
N VAL A 184 12.51 10.24 6.42
CA VAL A 184 13.45 10.77 7.41
C VAL A 184 12.79 11.68 8.46
N MET A 185 11.55 12.14 8.22
CA MET A 185 10.82 13.02 9.15
C MET A 185 10.68 12.48 10.58
N PRO A 186 10.47 11.16 10.82
CA PRO A 186 10.40 10.62 12.18
C PRO A 186 11.69 10.80 12.99
N TYR A 187 12.84 11.03 12.35
CA TYR A 187 14.13 11.22 13.00
C TYR A 187 14.42 12.68 13.39
N LYS A 188 13.40 13.54 13.57
CA LYS A 188 13.57 14.92 14.07
C LYS A 188 14.32 14.98 15.42
N SER A 189 14.99 16.10 15.67
CA SER A 189 15.91 16.26 16.82
C SER A 189 15.18 16.12 18.16
N GLY A 190 15.87 15.57 19.17
CA GLY A 190 15.34 15.36 20.53
C GLY A 190 15.32 13.91 21.02
N MET A 191 15.49 12.93 20.12
CA MET A 191 15.72 11.51 20.44
C MET A 191 17.19 11.15 20.24
N PRO A 192 17.77 10.21 21.01
CA PRO A 192 19.12 9.70 20.73
C PRO A 192 19.16 9.09 19.33
N ARG A 193 19.83 9.76 18.39
CA ARG A 193 19.98 9.29 17.01
C ARG A 193 21.13 8.30 16.95
N ASN A 194 20.83 7.06 16.61
CA ASN A 194 21.85 6.06 16.30
C ASN A 194 21.98 5.97 14.78
N VAL A 195 22.99 6.63 14.21
CA VAL A 195 23.18 6.73 12.75
C VAL A 195 23.26 5.34 12.11
N ARG A 196 23.87 4.35 12.80
CA ARG A 196 23.93 2.97 12.32
C ARG A 196 22.55 2.31 12.22
N GLN A 197 21.71 2.47 13.24
CA GLN A 197 20.34 1.94 13.20
C GLN A 197 19.52 2.63 12.11
N ILE A 198 19.66 3.95 11.96
CA ILE A 198 18.97 4.72 10.92
C ILE A 198 19.41 4.24 9.52
N GLY A 199 20.71 4.06 9.29
CA GLY A 199 21.23 3.54 8.03
C GLY A 199 20.71 2.14 7.70
N GLN A 200 20.59 1.26 8.70
CA GLN A 200 20.00 -0.07 8.52
C GLN A 200 18.50 -0.02 8.22
N GLN A 201 17.75 0.84 8.92
CA GLN A 201 16.30 0.98 8.74
C GLN A 201 15.94 1.57 7.36
N LEU A 202 16.73 2.54 6.89
CA LEU A 202 16.54 3.21 5.61
C LEU A 202 17.27 2.52 4.44
N ASP A 203 18.05 1.47 4.71
CA ASP A 203 18.90 0.78 3.73
C ASP A 203 19.83 1.77 2.99
N VAL A 204 20.57 2.58 3.76
CA VAL A 204 21.57 3.53 3.26
C VAL A 204 22.94 3.37 3.92
N ALA A 205 23.99 3.64 3.15
CA ALA A 205 25.38 3.63 3.61
C ALA A 205 25.78 4.96 4.28
N HIS A 206 25.14 6.07 3.90
CA HIS A 206 25.50 7.41 4.38
C HIS A 206 24.29 8.17 4.93
N VAL A 207 24.55 8.99 5.95
CA VAL A 207 23.56 9.86 6.57
C VAL A 207 24.12 11.28 6.68
N VAL A 208 23.29 12.27 6.37
CA VAL A 208 23.59 13.68 6.58
C VAL A 208 22.82 14.20 7.78
N GLU A 209 23.53 14.86 8.68
CA GLU A 209 22.95 15.58 9.80
C GLU A 209 23.32 17.05 9.71
N GLY A 210 22.56 17.91 10.37
CA GLY A 210 22.83 19.33 10.35
C GLY A 210 21.97 20.15 11.26
N SER A 211 22.26 21.44 11.31
CA SER A 211 21.48 22.43 12.05
C SER A 211 21.41 23.75 11.28
N VAL A 212 20.32 24.48 11.48
CA VAL A 212 20.08 25.80 10.89
C VAL A 212 19.77 26.79 12.00
N GLN A 213 20.42 27.95 11.94
CA GLN A 213 20.16 29.07 12.80
C GLN A 213 19.97 30.32 11.96
N ARG A 214 18.79 30.95 12.07
CA ARG A 214 18.50 32.25 11.47
C ARG A 214 18.51 33.31 12.58
N THR A 215 19.27 34.39 12.38
CA THR A 215 19.33 35.53 13.33
C THR A 215 19.39 36.82 12.54
N GLY A 216 18.28 37.56 12.50
CA GLY A 216 18.14 38.74 11.63
C GLY A 216 18.36 38.36 10.17
N ASN A 217 19.30 39.03 9.51
CA ASN A 217 19.66 38.78 8.10
C ASN A 217 20.83 37.79 7.92
N ARG A 218 21.18 37.02 8.96
CA ARG A 218 22.26 36.04 8.92
C ARG A 218 21.69 34.63 9.04
N VAL A 219 22.25 33.71 8.27
CA VAL A 219 21.96 32.28 8.37
C VAL A 219 23.25 31.51 8.62
N ARG A 220 23.20 30.66 9.65
CA ARG A 220 24.25 29.68 9.94
C ARG A 220 23.72 28.28 9.69
N VAL A 221 24.37 27.53 8.82
CA VAL A 221 24.05 26.13 8.50
C VAL A 221 25.25 25.27 8.85
N ASN A 222 25.06 24.24 9.65
CA ASN A 222 26.03 23.18 9.87
C ASN A 222 25.55 21.93 9.14
N ALA A 223 26.43 21.27 8.40
CA ALA A 223 26.13 20.01 7.76
C ALA A 223 27.29 19.03 7.95
N GLN A 224 26.98 17.76 8.17
CA GLN A 224 27.95 16.69 8.32
C GLN A 224 27.48 15.43 7.59
N LEU A 225 28.42 14.75 6.93
CA LEU A 225 28.22 13.48 6.24
C LEU A 225 28.88 12.37 7.06
N VAL A 226 28.11 11.32 7.38
CA VAL A 226 28.53 10.20 8.24
C VAL A 226 28.37 8.89 7.48
N ASP A 227 29.38 8.02 7.55
CA ASP A 227 29.24 6.60 7.17
C ASP A 227 28.46 5.88 8.25
N ALA A 228 27.23 5.46 7.93
CA ALA A 228 26.31 4.86 8.89
C ALA A 228 26.79 3.48 9.39
N ARG A 229 27.66 2.79 8.64
CA ARG A 229 28.15 1.47 9.04
C ARG A 229 29.17 1.59 10.15
N THR A 230 30.09 2.53 10.02
CA THR A 230 31.21 2.72 10.95
C THR A 230 31.03 3.86 11.94
N ASP A 231 29.98 4.66 11.79
CA ASP A 231 29.76 5.90 12.56
C ASP A 231 30.90 6.91 12.38
N ARG A 232 31.52 6.91 11.18
CA ARG A 232 32.70 7.75 10.88
C ARG A 232 32.24 9.00 10.14
N HIS A 233 32.60 10.17 10.65
CA HIS A 233 32.43 11.44 9.94
C HIS A 233 33.35 11.47 8.71
N LEU A 234 32.76 11.63 7.53
CA LEU A 234 33.47 11.76 6.26
C LEU A 234 33.74 13.23 5.92
N TRP A 235 32.79 14.10 6.25
CA TRP A 235 32.87 15.53 6.00
C TRP A 235 32.01 16.30 7.00
N ALA A 236 32.42 17.51 7.35
CA ALA A 236 31.62 18.45 8.12
C ALA A 236 32.01 19.89 7.76
N GLN A 237 31.04 20.78 7.66
CA GLN A 237 31.27 22.19 7.34
C GLN A 237 30.22 23.10 7.97
N THR A 238 30.66 24.30 8.33
CA THR A 238 29.83 25.40 8.82
C THR A 238 29.81 26.52 7.79
N TYR A 239 28.60 26.96 7.45
CA TYR A 239 28.33 28.11 6.60
C TYR A 239 27.73 29.21 7.46
N ASP A 240 28.26 30.42 7.38
CA ASP A 240 27.75 31.56 8.16
C ASP A 240 27.74 32.81 7.25
N ARG A 241 26.64 32.97 6.51
CA ARG A 241 26.50 33.95 5.42
C ARG A 241 25.24 34.82 5.60
N ASP A 242 25.03 35.73 4.66
CA ASP A 242 23.79 36.50 4.59
C ASP A 242 22.62 35.55 4.28
N LEU A 243 21.42 35.86 4.76
CA LEU A 243 20.22 35.09 4.48
C LEU A 243 19.93 35.01 2.96
N ALA A 244 20.30 36.05 2.20
CA ALA A 244 20.22 36.06 0.74
C ALA A 244 21.03 34.93 0.08
N ASP A 245 22.06 34.40 0.75
CA ASP A 245 22.92 33.33 0.24
C ASP A 245 22.41 31.92 0.60
N VAL A 246 21.24 31.78 1.22
CA VAL A 246 20.75 30.47 1.72
C VAL A 246 20.65 29.41 0.62
N PHE A 247 20.17 29.77 -0.58
CA PHE A 247 20.07 28.84 -1.70
C PHE A 247 21.44 28.43 -2.23
N ALA A 248 22.41 29.35 -2.27
CA ALA A 248 23.78 29.03 -2.64
C ALA A 248 24.44 28.06 -1.65
N ILE A 249 24.13 28.18 -0.35
CA ILE A 249 24.58 27.23 0.67
C ILE A 249 24.01 25.83 0.41
N GLN A 250 22.72 25.71 0.09
CA GLN A 250 22.07 24.42 -0.18
C GLN A 250 22.72 23.70 -1.37
N SER A 251 22.88 24.40 -2.50
CA SER A 251 23.52 23.85 -3.70
C SER A 251 24.99 23.47 -3.45
N GLU A 252 25.71 24.27 -2.66
CA GLU A 252 27.11 23.98 -2.28
C GLU A 252 27.19 22.71 -1.42
N ILE A 253 26.28 22.54 -0.45
CA ILE A 253 26.20 21.33 0.37
C ILE A 253 25.89 20.10 -0.50
N ALA A 254 24.89 20.17 -1.38
CA ALA A 254 24.51 19.05 -2.24
C ALA A 254 25.66 18.61 -3.17
N LYS A 255 26.34 19.56 -3.82
CA LYS A 255 27.52 19.27 -4.66
C LYS A 255 28.66 18.67 -3.85
N THR A 256 28.96 19.26 -2.69
CA THR A 256 30.04 18.76 -1.83
C THR A 256 29.77 17.33 -1.38
N ILE A 257 28.54 17.03 -0.96
CA ILE A 257 28.13 15.66 -0.61
C ILE A 257 28.33 14.70 -1.80
N ALA A 258 27.86 15.09 -2.98
CA ALA A 258 28.00 14.26 -4.17
C ALA A 258 29.49 14.01 -4.53
N ASP A 259 30.35 15.01 -4.38
CA ASP A 259 31.81 14.87 -4.55
C ASP A 259 32.44 13.95 -3.50
N GLN A 260 32.06 14.08 -2.22
CA GLN A 260 32.54 13.21 -1.13
C GLN A 260 32.15 11.74 -1.35
N LEU A 261 30.96 11.50 -1.91
CA LEU A 261 30.47 10.18 -2.29
C LEU A 261 30.99 9.70 -3.65
N GLN A 262 31.83 10.49 -4.31
CA GLN A 262 32.37 10.22 -5.65
C GLN A 262 31.26 9.91 -6.68
N ALA A 263 30.12 10.58 -6.54
CA ALA A 263 29.01 10.49 -7.48
C ALA A 263 29.36 11.21 -8.78
N LYS A 264 28.97 10.64 -9.92
CA LYS A 264 29.17 11.25 -11.23
C LYS A 264 28.03 12.23 -11.50
N LEU A 265 28.33 13.52 -11.50
CA LEU A 265 27.38 14.55 -11.95
C LEU A 265 27.60 14.85 -13.43
N SER A 266 26.55 14.70 -14.22
CA SER A 266 26.47 15.27 -15.56
C SER A 266 26.39 16.81 -15.51
N PRO A 267 26.76 17.51 -16.60
CA PRO A 267 26.58 18.97 -16.67
C PRO A 267 25.13 19.41 -16.44
N ARG A 268 24.16 18.59 -16.86
CA ARG A 268 22.74 18.87 -16.67
C ARG A 268 22.33 18.81 -15.20
N GLU A 269 22.74 17.76 -14.48
CA GLU A 269 22.46 17.62 -13.05
C GLU A 269 23.12 18.76 -12.25
N LYS A 270 24.36 19.11 -12.59
CA LYS A 270 25.06 20.22 -11.93
C LYS A 270 24.33 21.55 -12.12
N ASN A 271 23.92 21.87 -13.35
CA ASN A 271 23.16 23.10 -13.63
C ASN A 271 21.80 23.11 -12.92
N ALA A 272 21.14 21.95 -12.78
CA ALA A 272 19.86 21.85 -12.09
C ALA A 272 20.00 22.08 -10.57
N ILE A 273 21.07 21.59 -9.95
CA ILE A 273 21.39 21.81 -8.53
C ILE A 273 21.75 23.28 -8.25
N GLU A 274 22.39 23.96 -9.21
CA GLU A 274 22.80 25.36 -9.06
C GLU A 274 21.68 26.38 -9.28
N LEU A 275 20.50 25.93 -9.75
CA LEU A 275 19.37 26.81 -10.00
C LEU A 275 18.60 27.05 -8.69
N PRO A 276 18.55 28.29 -8.16
CA PRO A 276 17.78 28.56 -6.95
C PRO A 276 16.27 28.40 -7.20
N PRO A 277 15.50 27.93 -6.20
CA PRO A 277 14.05 27.73 -6.35
C PRO A 277 13.29 29.05 -6.53
N THR A 278 13.76 30.13 -5.90
CA THR A 278 13.20 31.49 -5.98
C THR A 278 14.27 32.52 -5.58
N SER A 279 14.07 33.79 -5.93
CA SER A 279 14.84 34.92 -5.38
C SER A 279 14.17 35.61 -4.19
N ASP A 280 12.95 35.23 -3.80
CA ASP A 280 12.22 35.82 -2.66
C ASP A 280 12.13 34.82 -1.50
N ILE A 281 12.88 35.09 -0.43
CA ILE A 281 12.89 34.27 0.79
C ILE A 281 11.52 34.19 1.47
N SER A 282 10.72 35.26 1.42
CA SER A 282 9.36 35.25 1.99
C SER A 282 8.42 34.37 1.15
N ALA A 283 8.59 34.34 -0.17
CA ALA A 283 7.89 33.39 -1.02
C ALA A 283 8.30 31.94 -0.68
N PHE A 284 9.58 31.71 -0.45
CA PHE A 284 10.11 30.40 -0.01
C PHE A 284 9.55 29.95 1.35
N ASP A 285 9.43 30.86 2.32
CA ASP A 285 8.85 30.58 3.64
C ASP A 285 7.36 30.14 3.50
N LEU A 286 6.58 30.84 2.67
CA LEU A 286 5.18 30.48 2.35
C LEU A 286 5.08 29.10 1.67
N TYR A 287 5.90 28.87 0.64
CA TYR A 287 5.98 27.61 -0.08
C TYR A 287 6.32 26.45 0.86
N THR A 288 7.33 26.63 1.73
CA THR A 288 7.78 25.60 2.65
C THR A 288 6.70 25.24 3.67
N ARG A 289 5.97 26.22 4.19
CA ARG A 289 4.80 25.98 5.07
C ARG A 289 3.73 25.18 4.34
N ALA A 290 3.38 25.56 3.11
CA ALA A 290 2.41 24.85 2.30
C ALA A 290 2.83 23.40 2.03
N LYS A 291 4.09 23.16 1.62
CA LYS A 291 4.63 21.82 1.35
C LYS A 291 4.58 20.94 2.60
N ASN A 292 4.88 21.48 3.78
CA ASN A 292 4.74 20.75 5.05
C ASN A 292 3.28 20.39 5.38
N ILE A 293 2.33 21.28 5.09
CA ILE A 293 0.89 20.97 5.23
C ILE A 293 0.51 19.85 4.26
N LEU A 294 0.93 19.93 3.00
CA LEU A 294 0.64 18.90 1.99
C LEU A 294 1.23 17.53 2.35
N LEU A 295 2.44 17.49 2.93
CA LEU A 295 3.06 16.26 3.43
C LEU A 295 2.30 15.64 4.61
N ARG A 296 1.67 16.46 5.46
CA ARG A 296 0.84 15.98 6.59
C ARG A 296 -0.59 15.64 6.17
N ALA A 297 -1.09 16.31 5.14
CA ALA A 297 -2.43 16.10 4.60
C ALA A 297 -2.56 14.78 3.83
N SER A 298 -1.45 14.08 3.54
CA SER A 298 -1.48 12.70 3.02
C SER A 298 -1.79 11.69 4.13
N PHE A 299 -2.97 11.81 4.73
CA PHE A 299 -3.73 10.69 5.28
C PHE A 299 -5.09 11.21 5.75
N VAL A 300 -6.11 10.39 5.51
CA VAL A 300 -7.51 10.58 5.89
C VAL A 300 -8.28 11.57 5.00
N ALA A 301 -9.05 10.99 4.08
CA ALA A 301 -10.04 11.66 3.22
C ALA A 301 -11.15 12.42 3.98
N THR A 302 -11.10 12.44 5.31
CA THR A 302 -12.05 13.16 6.16
C THR A 302 -11.45 14.45 6.77
N ALA A 303 -10.19 14.44 7.20
CA ALA A 303 -9.55 15.61 7.84
C ALA A 303 -8.73 16.52 6.89
N GLY A 304 -8.42 16.07 5.66
CA GLY A 304 -7.45 16.72 4.77
C GLY A 304 -7.91 18.01 4.04
N ASN A 305 -9.22 18.28 3.96
CA ASN A 305 -9.73 19.34 3.07
C ASN A 305 -9.33 20.74 3.50
N ALA A 306 -9.37 21.03 4.81
CA ALA A 306 -8.97 22.33 5.34
C ALA A 306 -7.47 22.59 5.14
N GLY A 307 -6.62 21.58 5.38
CA GLY A 307 -5.18 21.70 5.15
C GLY A 307 -4.83 21.88 3.66
N LEU A 308 -5.53 21.18 2.76
CA LEU A 308 -5.35 21.38 1.30
C LEU A 308 -5.71 22.80 0.88
N LEU A 309 -6.81 23.37 1.40
CA LEU A 309 -7.20 24.76 1.12
C LEU A 309 -6.21 25.77 1.70
N GLU A 310 -5.74 25.56 2.94
CA GLU A 310 -4.70 26.40 3.53
C GLU A 310 -3.40 26.37 2.71
N ALA A 311 -2.99 25.19 2.23
CA ALA A 311 -1.84 25.05 1.35
C ALA A 311 -2.04 25.81 0.03
N VAL A 312 -3.24 25.75 -0.58
CA VAL A 312 -3.59 26.55 -1.77
C VAL A 312 -3.43 28.04 -1.49
N ASP A 313 -3.93 28.54 -0.35
CA ASP A 313 -3.85 29.96 0.00
C ASP A 313 -2.40 30.43 0.20
N LEU A 314 -1.57 29.63 0.86
CA LEU A 314 -0.15 29.92 1.04
C LEU A 314 0.61 29.89 -0.30
N LEU A 315 0.32 28.94 -1.17
CA LEU A 315 0.95 28.81 -2.49
C LEU A 315 0.54 29.96 -3.42
N ASN A 316 -0.73 30.38 -3.38
CA ASN A 316 -1.19 31.56 -4.12
C ASN A 316 -0.45 32.83 -3.66
N GLN A 317 -0.22 33.00 -2.36
CA GLN A 317 0.59 34.10 -1.84
C GLN A 317 2.05 33.99 -2.30
N ALA A 318 2.63 32.79 -2.31
CA ALA A 318 4.01 32.58 -2.77
C ALA A 318 4.18 32.97 -4.24
N VAL A 319 3.29 32.51 -5.14
CA VAL A 319 3.38 32.85 -6.58
C VAL A 319 2.96 34.29 -6.90
N ALA A 320 2.18 34.94 -6.03
CA ALA A 320 1.89 36.36 -6.16
C ALA A 320 3.11 37.23 -5.82
N ARG A 321 3.96 36.76 -4.90
CA ARG A 321 5.22 37.43 -4.55
C ARG A 321 6.30 37.19 -5.59
N ASP A 322 6.43 35.95 -6.04
CA ASP A 322 7.35 35.58 -7.11
C ASP A 322 6.63 34.77 -8.21
N PRO A 323 6.17 35.44 -9.27
CA PRO A 323 5.53 34.78 -10.42
C PRO A 323 6.47 33.85 -11.22
N SER A 324 7.77 33.83 -10.92
CA SER A 324 8.74 32.91 -11.51
C SER A 324 8.99 31.67 -10.63
N PHE A 325 8.34 31.56 -9.47
CA PHE A 325 8.53 30.46 -8.53
C PHE A 325 7.85 29.17 -9.01
N PHE A 326 8.51 28.51 -9.94
CA PHE A 326 8.05 27.30 -10.62
C PHE A 326 7.62 26.16 -9.68
N ASP A 327 8.39 25.89 -8.62
CA ASP A 327 8.10 24.76 -7.71
C ASP A 327 6.79 25.01 -6.93
N ALA A 328 6.48 26.27 -6.62
CA ALA A 328 5.21 26.64 -6.01
C ALA A 328 4.01 26.37 -6.95
N TYR A 329 4.15 26.61 -8.26
CA TYR A 329 3.11 26.23 -9.23
C TYR A 329 2.91 24.71 -9.32
N CYS A 330 3.99 23.91 -9.26
CA CYS A 330 3.89 22.45 -9.25
C CYS A 330 3.14 21.92 -8.02
N GLN A 331 3.39 22.51 -6.84
CA GLN A 331 2.66 22.18 -5.61
C GLN A 331 1.22 22.72 -5.62
N LEU A 332 0.97 23.87 -6.24
CA LEU A 332 -0.37 24.44 -6.36
C LEU A 332 -1.25 23.53 -7.23
N ALA A 333 -0.71 23.05 -8.35
CA ALA A 333 -1.35 22.03 -9.17
C ALA A 333 -1.66 20.76 -8.34
N TYR A 334 -0.71 20.29 -7.52
CA TYR A 334 -0.93 19.12 -6.65
C TYR A 334 -2.10 19.32 -5.69
N ALA A 335 -2.15 20.47 -5.01
CA ALA A 335 -3.22 20.75 -4.05
C ALA A 335 -4.60 20.82 -4.73
N HIS A 336 -4.69 21.42 -5.93
CA HIS A 336 -5.92 21.43 -6.70
C HIS A 336 -6.32 20.03 -7.21
N ASP A 337 -5.36 19.25 -7.74
CA ASP A 337 -5.59 17.86 -8.17
C ASP A 337 -6.09 17.00 -7.00
N ALA A 338 -5.50 17.15 -5.80
CA ALA A 338 -5.88 16.40 -4.61
C ALA A 338 -7.32 16.71 -4.17
N LEU A 339 -7.69 18.00 -4.12
CA LEU A 339 -9.06 18.42 -3.81
C LEU A 339 -10.08 17.84 -4.79
N TYR A 340 -9.71 17.76 -6.07
CA TYR A 340 -10.56 17.18 -7.12
C TYR A 340 -10.68 15.66 -6.99
N PHE A 341 -9.54 14.96 -6.88
CA PHE A 341 -9.46 13.50 -6.91
C PHE A 341 -10.13 12.86 -5.69
N TYR A 342 -9.90 13.42 -4.49
CA TYR A 342 -10.53 12.92 -3.26
C TYR A 342 -12.01 13.34 -3.11
N GLY A 343 -12.55 14.10 -4.06
CA GLY A 343 -13.97 14.47 -4.12
C GLY A 343 -14.39 15.58 -3.17
N ALA A 344 -13.43 16.31 -2.58
CA ALA A 344 -13.67 17.50 -1.76
C ALA A 344 -14.24 18.65 -2.59
N ASP A 345 -13.71 18.84 -3.80
CA ASP A 345 -14.19 19.79 -4.80
C ASP A 345 -14.02 19.20 -6.21
N HIS A 346 -14.97 18.37 -6.61
CA HIS A 346 -14.98 17.69 -7.92
C HIS A 346 -15.69 18.55 -8.99
N THR A 347 -15.36 19.84 -9.08
CA THR A 347 -15.97 20.78 -10.03
C THR A 347 -15.04 21.07 -11.22
N SER A 348 -15.61 21.49 -12.34
CA SER A 348 -14.83 21.98 -13.48
C SER A 348 -13.99 23.22 -13.15
N ALA A 349 -14.44 24.04 -12.19
CA ALA A 349 -13.69 25.19 -11.70
C ALA A 349 -12.40 24.76 -10.99
N ARG A 350 -12.46 23.72 -10.14
CA ARG A 350 -11.26 23.17 -9.48
C ARG A 350 -10.26 22.61 -10.50
N LEU A 351 -10.73 21.93 -11.53
CA LEU A 351 -9.91 21.45 -12.64
C LEU A 351 -9.22 22.59 -13.39
N ALA A 352 -9.96 23.66 -13.70
CA ALA A 352 -9.40 24.82 -14.38
C ALA A 352 -8.28 25.49 -13.58
N LEU A 353 -8.38 25.50 -12.25
CA LEU A 353 -7.32 26.01 -11.36
C LEU A 353 -6.06 25.12 -11.38
N ALA A 354 -6.23 23.80 -11.37
CA ALA A 354 -5.10 22.87 -11.52
C ALA A 354 -4.38 23.07 -12.87
N GLU A 355 -5.14 23.15 -13.96
CA GLU A 355 -4.61 23.39 -15.30
C GLU A 355 -3.90 24.75 -15.42
N ALA A 356 -4.45 25.81 -14.83
CA ALA A 356 -3.81 27.12 -14.83
C ALA A 356 -2.44 27.10 -14.13
N ALA A 357 -2.32 26.40 -13.01
CA ALA A 357 -1.05 26.23 -12.30
C ALA A 357 -0.05 25.41 -13.15
N LEU A 358 -0.49 24.33 -13.80
CA LEU A 358 0.34 23.53 -14.71
C LEU A 358 0.81 24.32 -15.93
N GLN A 359 -0.05 25.14 -16.52
CA GLN A 359 0.32 26.02 -17.63
C GLN A 359 1.34 27.07 -17.21
N ALA A 360 1.27 27.58 -15.98
CA ALA A 360 2.29 28.47 -15.44
C ALA A 360 3.64 27.74 -15.27
N ALA A 361 3.64 26.56 -14.64
CA ALA A 361 4.84 25.73 -14.50
C ALA A 361 5.47 25.38 -15.86
N SER A 362 4.66 24.95 -16.82
CA SER A 362 5.11 24.58 -18.18
C SER A 362 5.69 25.76 -18.95
N ARG A 363 5.14 26.98 -18.78
CA ARG A 363 5.71 28.19 -19.39
C ARG A 363 7.08 28.55 -18.81
N LEU A 364 7.29 28.30 -17.52
CA LEU A 364 8.54 28.61 -16.83
C LEU A 364 9.63 27.59 -17.15
N ARG A 365 9.32 26.28 -17.08
CA ARG A 365 10.26 25.20 -17.35
C ARG A 365 9.56 24.02 -18.07
N PRO A 366 9.40 24.05 -19.41
CA PRO A 366 8.67 23.02 -20.13
C PRO A 366 9.34 21.64 -20.07
N ASP A 367 10.67 21.59 -20.08
CA ASP A 367 11.47 20.34 -20.11
C ASP A 367 11.88 19.83 -18.72
N ALA A 368 11.33 20.41 -17.64
CA ALA A 368 11.65 20.01 -16.28
C ALA A 368 10.91 18.73 -15.89
N GLY A 369 11.60 17.83 -15.16
CA GLY A 369 11.01 16.57 -14.69
C GLY A 369 9.80 16.79 -13.80
N GLU A 370 9.79 17.86 -13.01
CA GLU A 370 8.69 18.24 -12.12
C GLU A 370 7.44 18.68 -12.89
N THR A 371 7.61 19.32 -14.06
CA THR A 371 6.51 19.67 -14.97
C THR A 371 5.83 18.39 -15.46
N HIS A 372 6.63 17.46 -15.97
CA HIS A 372 6.16 16.16 -16.44
C HIS A 372 5.54 15.32 -15.31
N LEU A 373 6.13 15.32 -14.11
CA LEU A 373 5.56 14.66 -12.94
C LEU A 373 4.20 15.26 -12.54
N ALA A 374 4.09 16.59 -12.51
CA ALA A 374 2.85 17.29 -12.19
C ALA A 374 1.78 17.04 -13.26
N ARG A 375 2.15 17.07 -14.54
CA ARG A 375 1.26 16.77 -15.67
C ARG A 375 0.79 15.32 -15.66
N GLY A 376 1.70 14.37 -15.44
CA GLY A 376 1.37 12.94 -15.36
C GLY A 376 0.39 12.64 -14.23
N ARG A 377 0.61 13.24 -13.05
CA ARG A 377 -0.36 13.14 -11.94
C ARG A 377 -1.71 13.77 -12.31
N ASN A 378 -1.72 14.95 -12.91
CA ASN A 378 -2.96 15.60 -13.31
C ASN A 378 -3.75 14.78 -14.34
N LEU A 379 -3.11 14.25 -15.39
CA LEU A 379 -3.73 13.32 -16.33
C LEU A 379 -4.36 12.11 -15.64
N TYR A 380 -3.66 11.56 -14.64
CA TYR A 380 -4.18 10.47 -13.83
C TYR A 380 -5.37 10.87 -12.95
N TRP A 381 -5.24 11.93 -12.15
CA TRP A 381 -6.19 12.32 -11.10
C TRP A 381 -7.40 13.12 -11.61
N ALA A 382 -7.19 13.98 -12.60
CA ALA A 382 -8.24 14.82 -13.17
C ALA A 382 -8.98 14.15 -14.33
N TYR A 383 -8.24 13.52 -15.25
CA TYR A 383 -8.78 13.09 -16.53
C TYR A 383 -8.92 11.56 -16.65
N GLY A 384 -8.27 10.79 -15.79
CA GLY A 384 -8.18 9.34 -15.92
C GLY A 384 -7.49 8.90 -17.21
N ASP A 385 -6.66 9.77 -17.80
CA ASP A 385 -5.84 9.45 -18.98
C ASP A 385 -4.58 8.72 -18.52
N TYR A 386 -4.71 7.40 -18.38
CA TYR A 386 -3.65 6.55 -17.86
C TYR A 386 -2.46 6.43 -18.80
N ASP A 387 -2.68 6.38 -20.10
CA ASP A 387 -1.61 6.26 -21.08
C ASP A 387 -0.83 7.58 -21.20
N GLY A 388 -1.54 8.70 -21.28
CA GLY A 388 -0.92 10.03 -21.23
C GLY A 388 -0.15 10.25 -19.93
N ALA A 389 -0.72 9.86 -18.79
CA ALA A 389 -0.04 9.95 -17.50
C ALA A 389 1.27 9.14 -17.46
N LEU A 390 1.27 7.90 -17.95
CA LEU A 390 2.47 7.07 -17.98
C LEU A 390 3.55 7.60 -18.93
N ALA A 391 3.15 8.18 -20.08
CA ALA A 391 4.09 8.82 -20.99
C ALA A 391 4.83 9.98 -20.32
N GLU A 392 4.10 10.84 -19.61
CA GLU A 392 4.67 11.96 -18.85
C GLU A 392 5.58 11.47 -17.70
N LEU A 393 5.15 10.45 -16.96
CA LEU A 393 5.93 9.89 -15.86
C LEU A 393 7.25 9.25 -16.34
N GLU A 394 7.29 8.66 -17.53
CA GLU A 394 8.52 8.11 -18.10
C GLU A 394 9.52 9.22 -18.47
N VAL A 395 9.06 10.37 -18.96
CA VAL A 395 9.91 11.55 -19.17
C VAL A 395 10.41 12.08 -17.83
N ALA A 396 9.53 12.23 -16.84
CA ALA A 396 9.90 12.67 -15.50
C ALA A 396 10.95 11.74 -14.87
N ARG A 397 10.86 10.43 -15.10
CA ARG A 397 11.80 9.42 -14.57
C ARG A 397 13.23 9.63 -15.02
N GLN A 398 13.43 10.08 -16.25
CA GLN A 398 14.76 10.36 -16.80
C GLN A 398 15.43 11.57 -16.10
N MET A 399 14.62 12.42 -15.49
CA MET A 399 15.01 13.68 -14.87
C MET A 399 15.08 13.65 -13.35
N LEU A 400 14.28 12.78 -12.74
CA LEU A 400 14.10 12.67 -11.30
C LEU A 400 14.29 11.20 -10.87
N PRO A 401 15.51 10.65 -11.02
CA PRO A 401 15.78 9.22 -10.84
C PRO A 401 15.51 8.71 -9.42
N ASN A 402 15.52 9.60 -8.41
CA ASN A 402 15.24 9.27 -7.02
C ASN A 402 13.86 9.76 -6.52
N ASP A 403 12.99 10.25 -7.40
CA ASP A 403 11.65 10.65 -6.96
C ASP A 403 10.72 9.45 -6.86
N ALA A 404 10.50 9.00 -5.62
CA ALA A 404 9.63 7.86 -5.30
C ALA A 404 8.19 8.02 -5.84
N ARG A 405 7.71 9.25 -6.05
CA ARG A 405 6.34 9.52 -6.51
C ARG A 405 6.13 9.01 -7.94
N ILE A 406 7.16 9.04 -8.78
CA ILE A 406 7.07 8.54 -10.16
C ILE A 406 6.72 7.05 -10.17
N PHE A 407 7.44 6.27 -9.38
CA PHE A 407 7.20 4.83 -9.24
C PHE A 407 5.85 4.55 -8.56
N LYS A 408 5.51 5.31 -7.51
CA LYS A 408 4.20 5.23 -6.84
C LYS A 408 3.06 5.44 -7.83
N TRP A 409 3.06 6.55 -8.57
CA TRP A 409 1.98 6.86 -9.52
C TRP A 409 1.94 5.88 -10.68
N THR A 410 3.09 5.51 -11.25
CA THR A 410 3.19 4.47 -12.29
C THR A 410 2.53 3.18 -11.83
N GLY A 411 2.85 2.72 -10.62
CA GLY A 411 2.25 1.51 -10.06
C GLY A 411 0.75 1.66 -9.84
N LEU A 412 0.30 2.79 -9.28
CA LEU A 412 -1.12 3.04 -9.02
C LEU A 412 -1.95 3.17 -10.31
N ILE A 413 -1.34 3.62 -11.42
CA ILE A 413 -1.99 3.64 -12.74
C ILE A 413 -2.00 2.24 -13.35
N GLN A 414 -0.89 1.50 -13.30
CA GLN A 414 -0.79 0.15 -13.84
C GLN A 414 -1.83 -0.80 -13.25
N ARG A 415 -2.14 -0.72 -11.94
CA ARG A 415 -3.22 -1.54 -11.36
C ARG A 415 -4.61 -1.18 -11.88
N ARG A 416 -4.84 0.07 -12.28
CA ARG A 416 -6.11 0.48 -12.91
C ARG A 416 -6.20 0.01 -14.36
N GLN A 417 -5.08 -0.20 -15.02
CA GLN A 417 -5.01 -0.82 -16.34
C GLN A 417 -4.94 -2.36 -16.26
N GLY A 418 -5.14 -2.97 -15.08
CA GLY A 418 -5.07 -4.42 -14.90
C GLY A 418 -3.65 -5.02 -14.91
N ARG A 419 -2.58 -4.20 -14.97
CA ARG A 419 -1.17 -4.62 -14.95
C ARG A 419 -0.60 -4.72 -13.54
N TRP A 420 -1.18 -5.59 -12.71
CA TRP A 420 -0.86 -5.57 -11.26
C TRP A 420 0.53 -6.05 -10.87
N GLU A 421 1.17 -6.91 -11.66
CA GLU A 421 2.55 -7.35 -11.36
C GLU A 421 3.56 -6.24 -11.60
N GLU A 422 3.40 -5.50 -12.71
CA GLU A 422 4.15 -4.26 -12.95
C GLU A 422 3.86 -3.23 -11.86
N SER A 423 2.59 -3.11 -11.46
CA SER A 423 2.16 -2.22 -10.38
C SER A 423 2.90 -2.52 -9.08
N THR A 424 2.91 -3.77 -8.63
CA THR A 424 3.62 -4.19 -7.43
C THR A 424 5.12 -3.91 -7.53
N ARG A 425 5.78 -4.23 -8.66
CA ARG A 425 7.21 -3.95 -8.83
C ARG A 425 7.54 -2.46 -8.73
N ASN A 426 6.72 -1.59 -9.35
CA ASN A 426 6.91 -0.15 -9.24
C ASN A 426 6.64 0.36 -7.82
N LEU A 427 5.64 -0.17 -7.12
CA LEU A 427 5.39 0.21 -5.73
C LEU A 427 6.51 -0.27 -4.78
N GLU A 428 7.08 -1.45 -5.01
CA GLU A 428 8.27 -1.93 -4.28
C GLU A 428 9.46 -0.98 -4.51
N ARG A 429 9.69 -0.56 -5.76
CA ARG A 429 10.71 0.45 -6.07
C ARG A 429 10.43 1.81 -5.40
N ALA A 430 9.16 2.22 -5.29
CA ALA A 430 8.79 3.41 -4.55
C ALA A 430 9.15 3.29 -3.06
N VAL A 431 8.95 2.11 -2.45
CA VAL A 431 9.35 1.82 -1.06
C VAL A 431 10.88 1.80 -0.89
N GLU A 432 11.65 1.38 -1.89
CA GLU A 432 13.12 1.45 -1.80
C GLU A 432 13.64 2.90 -1.66
N LEU A 433 12.94 3.87 -2.26
CA LEU A 433 13.27 5.30 -2.22
C LEU A 433 12.54 6.04 -1.09
N ASN A 434 11.41 5.53 -0.62
CA ASN A 434 10.61 6.11 0.45
C ASN A 434 10.06 5.00 1.38
N PRO A 435 10.93 4.36 2.18
CA PRO A 435 10.60 3.14 2.95
C PRO A 435 9.52 3.30 4.03
N HIS A 436 9.23 4.52 4.46
CA HIS A 436 8.19 4.81 5.46
C HIS A 436 6.98 5.55 4.87
N ASP A 437 6.80 5.57 3.55
CA ASP A 437 5.58 6.11 2.94
C ASP A 437 4.37 5.23 3.27
N ILE A 438 3.59 5.61 4.28
CA ILE A 438 2.44 4.84 4.76
C ILE A 438 1.44 4.61 3.63
N ASP A 439 1.20 5.60 2.78
CA ASP A 439 0.32 5.46 1.62
C ASP A 439 0.77 4.33 0.68
N THR A 440 2.05 4.28 0.33
CA THR A 440 2.57 3.22 -0.56
C THR A 440 2.53 1.86 0.13
N LEU A 441 2.82 1.78 1.44
CA LEU A 441 2.77 0.54 2.20
C LEU A 441 1.33 0.00 2.35
N VAL A 442 0.39 0.87 2.73
CA VAL A 442 -1.01 0.52 3.04
C VAL A 442 -1.86 0.48 1.77
N TRP A 443 -1.99 1.59 1.05
CA TRP A 443 -2.89 1.70 -0.10
C TRP A 443 -2.28 1.17 -1.40
N GLY A 444 -0.96 1.18 -1.50
CA GLY A 444 -0.20 0.62 -2.62
C GLY A 444 -0.07 -0.90 -2.50
N LEU A 445 0.90 -1.35 -1.71
CA LEU A 445 1.32 -2.75 -1.64
C LEU A 445 0.30 -3.63 -0.91
N ALA A 446 -0.08 -3.30 0.33
CA ALA A 446 -1.08 -4.09 1.04
C ALA A 446 -2.41 -4.11 0.29
N GLY A 447 -2.83 -2.97 -0.27
CA GLY A 447 -4.01 -2.86 -1.14
C GLY A 447 -3.92 -3.74 -2.40
N ASN A 448 -2.80 -3.76 -3.11
CA ASN A 448 -2.60 -4.61 -4.29
C ASN A 448 -2.67 -6.10 -3.95
N TYR A 449 -2.00 -6.54 -2.88
CA TYR A 449 -2.06 -7.92 -2.44
C TYR A 449 -3.48 -8.29 -1.96
N GLY A 450 -4.14 -7.39 -1.22
CA GLY A 450 -5.52 -7.53 -0.77
C GLY A 450 -6.52 -7.67 -1.93
N GLY A 451 -6.40 -6.85 -2.97
CA GLY A 451 -7.23 -6.94 -4.19
C GLY A 451 -7.02 -8.23 -4.99
N CYS A 452 -5.91 -8.94 -4.77
CA CYS A 452 -5.64 -10.28 -5.29
C CYS A 452 -6.05 -11.40 -4.31
N ARG A 453 -6.63 -11.05 -3.15
CA ARG A 453 -6.90 -11.94 -2.01
C ARG A 453 -5.67 -12.69 -1.47
N ARG A 454 -4.50 -12.07 -1.66
CA ARG A 454 -3.19 -12.53 -1.16
C ARG A 454 -2.93 -11.91 0.22
N TYR A 455 -3.82 -12.22 1.16
CA TYR A 455 -3.85 -11.57 2.48
C TYR A 455 -2.63 -11.89 3.34
N ALA A 456 -2.03 -13.07 3.17
CA ALA A 456 -0.79 -13.44 3.85
C ALA A 456 0.37 -12.51 3.46
N GLU A 457 0.42 -12.09 2.20
CA GLU A 457 1.41 -11.14 1.68
C GLU A 457 1.04 -9.67 1.98
N ALA A 458 -0.24 -9.35 2.16
CA ALA A 458 -0.67 -8.00 2.52
C ALA A 458 -0.31 -7.62 3.98
N LYS A 459 -0.50 -8.53 4.95
CA LYS A 459 -0.28 -8.25 6.38
C LYS A 459 1.13 -7.72 6.72
N PRO A 460 2.24 -8.28 6.19
CA PRO A 460 3.58 -7.77 6.46
C PRO A 460 3.78 -6.30 6.10
N TRP A 461 3.14 -5.79 5.05
CA TRP A 461 3.25 -4.38 4.65
C TRP A 461 2.54 -3.45 5.63
N LEU A 462 1.36 -3.84 6.13
CA LEU A 462 0.65 -3.12 7.18
C LEU A 462 1.42 -3.15 8.51
N ALA A 463 1.99 -4.31 8.86
CA ALA A 463 2.84 -4.45 10.05
C ALA A 463 4.11 -3.58 9.94
N ARG A 464 4.70 -3.48 8.75
CA ARG A 464 5.84 -2.59 8.48
C ARG A 464 5.46 -1.12 8.68
N ALA A 465 4.30 -0.68 8.19
CA ALA A 465 3.83 0.68 8.43
C ALA A 465 3.67 0.97 9.94
N LEU A 466 3.12 0.02 10.71
CA LEU A 466 2.98 0.15 12.17
C LEU A 466 4.30 0.06 12.94
N ALA A 467 5.34 -0.54 12.38
CA ALA A 467 6.67 -0.53 13.00
C ALA A 467 7.25 0.90 13.06
N PHE A 468 6.90 1.76 12.09
CA PHE A 468 7.35 3.16 12.02
C PHE A 468 6.37 4.12 12.68
N GLU A 469 5.06 3.89 12.52
CA GLU A 469 4.02 4.65 13.22
C GLU A 469 3.13 3.75 14.09
N PRO A 470 3.61 3.31 15.27
CA PRO A 470 2.86 2.40 16.15
C PRO A 470 1.54 2.99 16.68
N ASN A 471 1.34 4.30 16.55
CA ASN A 471 0.14 5.01 17.01
C ASN A 471 -0.85 5.33 15.89
N ASN A 472 -0.57 4.92 14.65
CA ASN A 472 -1.48 5.14 13.52
C ASN A 472 -2.73 4.25 13.66
N SER A 473 -3.79 4.81 14.27
CA SER A 473 -5.04 4.10 14.56
C SER A 473 -5.70 3.50 13.32
N PHE A 474 -5.69 4.22 12.20
CA PHE A 474 -6.24 3.74 10.94
C PHE A 474 -5.53 2.47 10.47
N THR A 475 -4.19 2.49 10.43
CA THR A 475 -3.40 1.34 9.98
C THR A 475 -3.59 0.11 10.89
N LYS A 476 -3.77 0.31 12.21
CA LYS A 476 -4.14 -0.77 13.14
C LYS A 476 -5.45 -1.44 12.74
N VAL A 477 -6.46 -0.62 12.45
CA VAL A 477 -7.79 -1.08 12.06
C VAL A 477 -7.74 -1.78 10.69
N CYS A 478 -6.99 -1.25 9.71
CA CYS A 478 -6.77 -1.92 8.42
C CYS A 478 -6.11 -3.30 8.61
N LEU A 479 -5.06 -3.41 9.42
CA LEU A 479 -4.41 -4.69 9.69
C LEU A 479 -5.39 -5.70 10.31
N ALA A 480 -6.20 -5.25 11.27
CA ALA A 480 -7.19 -6.09 11.93
C ALA A 480 -8.33 -6.51 10.99
N SER A 481 -8.73 -5.65 10.05
CA SER A 481 -9.77 -5.94 9.04
C SER A 481 -9.39 -7.05 8.05
N VAL A 482 -8.09 -7.38 7.91
CA VAL A 482 -7.64 -8.42 6.98
C VAL A 482 -8.22 -9.80 7.34
N ASP A 483 -8.40 -10.12 8.62
CA ASP A 483 -9.03 -11.40 9.01
C ASP A 483 -10.54 -11.42 8.71
N PHE A 484 -11.20 -10.26 8.72
CA PHE A 484 -12.56 -10.13 8.22
C PHE A 484 -12.60 -10.48 6.73
N ASP A 485 -11.79 -9.81 5.90
CA ASP A 485 -11.80 -10.05 4.44
C ASP A 485 -11.39 -11.47 4.05
N TRP A 486 -10.40 -12.04 4.76
CA TRP A 486 -9.86 -13.36 4.48
C TRP A 486 -10.76 -14.48 5.01
N LYS A 487 -11.18 -14.40 6.27
CA LYS A 487 -11.77 -15.54 6.99
C LYS A 487 -13.20 -15.31 7.44
N ALA A 488 -13.77 -14.14 7.15
CA ALA A 488 -15.03 -13.70 7.74
C ALA A 488 -14.98 -13.71 9.27
N ASP A 489 -13.84 -13.29 9.85
CA ASP A 489 -13.65 -13.15 11.30
C ASP A 489 -13.56 -11.67 11.67
N THR A 490 -14.59 -11.15 12.34
CA THR A 490 -14.64 -9.74 12.77
C THR A 490 -13.95 -9.51 14.12
N GLN A 491 -13.61 -10.57 14.86
CA GLN A 491 -13.18 -10.44 16.25
C GLN A 491 -11.90 -9.58 16.41
N PRO A 492 -10.82 -9.77 15.63
CA PRO A 492 -9.63 -8.92 15.75
C PRO A 492 -9.94 -7.45 15.42
N TRP A 493 -10.83 -7.22 14.47
CA TRP A 493 -11.23 -5.90 14.01
C TRP A 493 -12.02 -5.16 15.09
N HIS A 494 -13.06 -5.79 15.63
CA HIS A 494 -13.87 -5.29 16.74
C HIS A 494 -13.00 -4.94 17.96
N GLN A 495 -12.14 -5.86 18.39
CA GLN A 495 -11.27 -5.65 19.54
C GLN A 495 -10.33 -4.46 19.35
N THR A 496 -9.80 -4.27 18.14
CA THR A 496 -8.93 -3.14 17.82
C THR A 496 -9.68 -1.81 17.85
N ILE A 497 -10.90 -1.78 17.28
CA ILE A 497 -11.78 -0.60 17.31
C ILE A 497 -12.11 -0.22 18.76
N ASP A 498 -12.52 -1.17 19.60
CA ASP A 498 -12.85 -0.92 21.00
C ASP A 498 -11.63 -0.46 21.81
N SER A 499 -10.46 -1.05 21.56
CA SER A 499 -9.22 -0.60 22.19
C SER A 499 -8.91 0.86 21.83
N ILE A 500 -9.06 1.27 20.58
CA ILE A 500 -8.84 2.65 20.15
C ILE A 500 -9.88 3.58 20.77
N ARG A 501 -11.17 3.19 20.79
CA ARG A 501 -12.23 3.97 21.45
C ARG A 501 -11.94 4.22 22.92
N ALA A 502 -11.39 3.23 23.62
CA ALA A 502 -11.04 3.33 25.04
C ALA A 502 -9.74 4.13 25.29
N THR A 503 -8.72 3.96 24.45
CA THR A 503 -7.36 4.47 24.72
C THR A 503 -6.99 5.74 23.94
N ASN A 504 -7.67 6.00 22.81
CA ASN A 504 -7.46 7.18 21.97
C ASN A 504 -8.77 7.68 21.34
N PRO A 505 -9.70 8.26 22.14
CA PRO A 505 -10.98 8.76 21.65
C PRO A 505 -10.86 9.80 20.52
N ALA A 506 -9.79 10.59 20.49
CA ALA A 506 -9.55 11.60 19.46
C ALA A 506 -9.34 10.99 18.06
N ALA A 507 -8.91 9.74 17.97
CA ALA A 507 -8.72 9.04 16.70
C ALA A 507 -10.01 8.37 16.18
N VAL A 508 -11.09 8.32 16.96
CA VAL A 508 -12.32 7.60 16.59
C VAL A 508 -12.93 8.10 15.26
N PRO A 509 -13.01 9.42 14.97
CA PRO A 509 -13.52 9.87 13.68
C PRO A 509 -12.76 9.30 12.48
N SER A 510 -11.44 9.11 12.61
CA SER A 510 -10.60 8.55 11.53
C SER A 510 -10.82 7.06 11.26
N ILE A 511 -11.42 6.33 12.19
CA ILE A 511 -11.72 4.88 12.07
C ILE A 511 -13.23 4.59 12.02
N ALA A 512 -14.08 5.62 12.00
CA ALA A 512 -15.52 5.47 12.14
C ALA A 512 -16.16 4.76 10.93
N ALA A 513 -15.57 4.86 9.73
CA ALA A 513 -16.01 4.09 8.56
C ALA A 513 -15.80 2.58 8.77
N ASP A 514 -14.61 2.17 9.21
CA ASP A 514 -14.31 0.78 9.56
C ASP A 514 -15.19 0.26 10.70
N TRP A 515 -15.41 1.09 11.72
CA TRP A 515 -16.31 0.74 12.83
C TRP A 515 -17.74 0.48 12.33
N LEU A 516 -18.25 1.32 11.43
CA LEU A 516 -19.56 1.13 10.83
C LEU A 516 -19.63 -0.19 10.06
N VAL A 517 -18.63 -0.50 9.23
CA VAL A 517 -18.62 -1.75 8.44
C VAL A 517 -18.52 -2.98 9.35
N CYS A 518 -17.68 -2.94 10.39
CA CYS A 518 -17.58 -4.00 11.40
C CYS A 518 -18.92 -4.24 12.09
N ALA A 519 -19.58 -3.18 12.56
CA ALA A 519 -20.88 -3.26 13.21
C ALA A 519 -21.98 -3.81 12.28
N LEU A 520 -21.95 -3.42 10.99
CA LEU A 520 -22.85 -3.98 9.99
C LEU A 520 -22.60 -5.49 9.74
N ALA A 521 -21.34 -5.92 9.70
CA ALA A 521 -20.99 -7.33 9.57
C ALA A 521 -21.50 -8.16 10.77
N GLU A 522 -21.40 -7.60 11.98
CA GLU A 522 -21.83 -8.21 13.24
C GLU A 522 -23.32 -8.07 13.54
N ARG A 523 -24.05 -7.32 12.71
CA ARG A 523 -25.47 -7.01 12.90
C ARG A 523 -25.77 -6.20 14.15
N ASP A 524 -24.80 -5.44 14.63
CA ASP A 524 -24.95 -4.54 15.76
C ASP A 524 -25.45 -3.15 15.30
N ALA A 525 -26.76 -2.97 15.36
CA ALA A 525 -27.40 -1.72 14.99
C ALA A 525 -27.13 -0.56 15.97
N ALA A 526 -26.74 -0.84 17.22
CA ALA A 526 -26.39 0.19 18.18
C ALA A 526 -24.99 0.72 17.88
N ALA A 527 -24.01 -0.18 17.77
CA ALA A 527 -22.64 0.17 17.38
C ALA A 527 -22.59 0.87 16.02
N ALA A 528 -23.38 0.43 15.05
CA ALA A 528 -23.46 1.09 13.74
C ALA A 528 -23.96 2.55 13.83
N LYS A 529 -24.90 2.85 14.74
CA LYS A 529 -25.37 4.23 14.97
C LYS A 529 -24.32 5.07 15.67
N ASP A 530 -23.63 4.50 16.67
CA ASP A 530 -22.56 5.19 17.37
C ASP A 530 -21.39 5.52 16.42
N ALA A 531 -21.06 4.59 15.51
CA ALA A 531 -20.08 4.82 14.45
C ALA A 531 -20.48 5.99 13.54
N LEU A 532 -21.76 6.07 13.13
CA LEU A 532 -22.24 7.21 12.34
C LEU A 532 -22.14 8.53 13.11
N ILE A 533 -22.45 8.54 14.41
CA ILE A 533 -22.29 9.73 15.27
C ILE A 533 -20.82 10.17 15.29
N ALA A 534 -19.89 9.24 15.44
CA ALA A 534 -18.46 9.54 15.45
C ALA A 534 -17.92 10.00 14.08
N PHE A 535 -18.51 9.52 12.97
CA PHE A 535 -18.13 9.92 11.61
C PHE A 535 -18.55 11.37 11.29
N GLY A 536 -19.62 11.88 11.90
CA GLY A 536 -20.13 13.23 11.65
C GLY A 536 -20.99 13.36 10.39
N GLU A 537 -20.87 14.51 9.71
CA GLU A 537 -21.64 14.88 8.49
C GLU A 537 -20.88 14.60 7.19
N GLU A 538 -19.72 13.97 7.29
CA GLU A 538 -18.88 13.70 6.15
C GLU A 538 -19.45 12.60 5.25
N ARG A 539 -18.86 12.44 4.04
CA ARG A 539 -19.27 11.37 3.13
C ARG A 539 -18.61 10.03 3.48
N ILE A 540 -19.44 9.00 3.64
CA ILE A 540 -19.08 7.68 4.14
C ILE A 540 -18.61 6.78 2.98
N GLY A 541 -17.49 6.09 3.16
CA GLY A 541 -17.06 4.99 2.29
C GLY A 541 -17.28 3.64 3.00
N PHE A 542 -17.93 2.67 2.34
CA PHE A 542 -18.18 1.33 2.91
C PHE A 542 -17.18 0.25 2.44
N ALA A 543 -16.35 0.53 1.44
CA ALA A 543 -15.38 -0.43 0.89
C ALA A 543 -14.30 0.21 0.01
N THR A 544 -14.63 1.27 -0.73
CA THR A 544 -13.74 1.88 -1.74
C THR A 544 -13.80 3.40 -1.68
N ASP A 545 -12.66 4.07 -1.82
CA ASP A 545 -12.54 5.52 -1.62
C ASP A 545 -13.31 6.39 -2.63
N ASN A 546 -13.64 5.85 -3.80
CA ASN A 546 -14.27 6.61 -4.90
C ASN A 546 -15.80 6.62 -4.85
N VAL A 547 -16.43 5.70 -4.10
CA VAL A 547 -17.89 5.64 -3.94
C VAL A 547 -18.26 6.15 -2.55
N ARG A 548 -18.87 7.33 -2.53
CA ARG A 548 -19.13 8.11 -1.32
C ARG A 548 -20.63 8.22 -1.08
N PHE A 549 -21.07 7.73 0.07
CA PHE A 549 -22.46 7.71 0.50
C PHE A 549 -22.74 8.84 1.48
N ASN A 550 -23.97 9.34 1.50
CA ASN A 550 -24.40 10.29 2.52
C ASN A 550 -24.88 9.55 3.79
N ARG A 551 -24.89 10.27 4.92
CA ARG A 551 -25.36 9.74 6.20
C ARG A 551 -26.76 9.10 6.15
N PRO A 552 -27.78 9.71 5.50
CA PRO A 552 -29.10 9.09 5.38
C PRO A 552 -29.10 7.74 4.65
N PHE A 553 -28.20 7.52 3.69
CA PHE A 553 -28.05 6.19 3.07
C PHE A 553 -27.64 5.14 4.09
N ALA A 554 -26.65 5.44 4.93
CA ALA A 554 -26.17 4.52 5.97
C ALA A 554 -27.27 4.23 7.01
N GLU A 555 -28.04 5.24 7.40
CA GLU A 555 -29.21 5.08 8.27
C GLU A 555 -30.27 4.16 7.64
N GLY A 556 -30.48 4.27 6.32
CA GLY A 556 -31.34 3.39 5.55
C GLY A 556 -30.86 1.93 5.54
N VAL A 557 -29.55 1.70 5.40
CA VAL A 557 -28.93 0.37 5.49
C VAL A 557 -29.13 -0.23 6.89
N ILE A 558 -28.87 0.53 7.95
CA ILE A 558 -29.08 0.07 9.34
C ILE A 558 -30.55 -0.28 9.57
N ALA A 559 -31.48 0.57 9.12
CA ALA A 559 -32.91 0.33 9.27
C ALA A 559 -33.36 -0.93 8.51
N ARG A 560 -32.87 -1.14 7.28
CA ARG A 560 -33.12 -2.35 6.48
C ARG A 560 -32.58 -3.60 7.17
N MET A 561 -31.37 -3.53 7.74
CA MET A 561 -30.76 -4.62 8.50
C MET A 561 -31.61 -5.01 9.72
N THR A 562 -32.23 -4.03 10.38
CA THR A 562 -33.15 -4.26 11.52
C THR A 562 -34.60 -4.52 11.10
N LYS A 563 -34.90 -4.65 9.80
CA LYS A 563 -36.24 -4.85 9.24
C LYS A 563 -37.26 -3.75 9.61
N ASP A 564 -36.79 -2.50 9.74
CA ASP A 564 -37.64 -1.32 9.96
C ASP A 564 -37.89 -0.62 8.62
N ASP A 565 -38.82 -1.16 7.83
CA ASP A 565 -39.10 -0.70 6.46
C ASP A 565 -39.53 0.77 6.40
N LYS A 566 -40.25 1.25 7.43
CA LYS A 566 -40.70 2.64 7.51
C LYS A 566 -39.51 3.58 7.67
N LYS A 567 -38.59 3.29 8.59
CA LYS A 567 -37.37 4.09 8.76
C LYS A 567 -36.45 3.97 7.55
N ALA A 568 -36.29 2.78 6.98
CA ALA A 568 -35.48 2.58 5.78
C ALA A 568 -35.96 3.44 4.62
N ARG A 569 -37.27 3.43 4.33
CA ARG A 569 -37.87 4.24 3.26
C ARG A 569 -37.69 5.74 3.50
N SER A 570 -37.88 6.20 4.74
CA SER A 570 -37.68 7.60 5.12
C SER A 570 -36.23 8.04 4.90
N ALA A 571 -35.28 7.23 5.36
CA ALA A 571 -33.85 7.52 5.25
C ALA A 571 -33.36 7.51 3.79
N PHE A 572 -33.76 6.52 2.98
CA PHE A 572 -33.43 6.51 1.56
C PHE A 572 -34.08 7.66 0.78
N THR A 573 -35.28 8.12 1.16
CA THR A 573 -35.90 9.30 0.54
C THR A 573 -35.06 10.56 0.80
N ALA A 574 -34.58 10.74 2.04
CA ALA A 574 -33.68 11.83 2.39
C ALA A 574 -32.32 11.70 1.67
N ALA A 575 -31.77 10.49 1.57
CA ALA A 575 -30.53 10.21 0.84
C ALA A 575 -30.64 10.61 -0.64
N ARG A 576 -31.78 10.32 -1.26
CA ARG A 576 -32.03 10.57 -2.68
C ARG A 576 -31.95 12.05 -3.04
N ALA A 577 -32.57 12.91 -2.24
CA ALA A 577 -32.61 14.35 -2.49
C ALA A 577 -31.22 14.99 -2.53
N GLY A 578 -30.28 14.53 -1.69
CA GLY A 578 -28.89 14.96 -1.73
C GLY A 578 -28.14 14.38 -2.92
N GLN A 579 -28.36 13.10 -3.23
CA GLN A 579 -27.65 12.41 -4.30
C GLN A 579 -28.04 12.91 -5.70
N GLU A 580 -29.31 13.24 -5.94
CA GLU A 580 -29.76 13.78 -7.23
C GLU A 580 -29.04 15.08 -7.60
N LYS A 581 -28.78 15.96 -6.63
CA LYS A 581 -28.03 17.20 -6.87
C LYS A 581 -26.60 16.91 -7.34
N ILE A 582 -25.97 15.86 -6.79
CA ILE A 582 -24.62 15.44 -7.18
C ILE A 582 -24.64 14.90 -8.62
N VAL A 583 -25.60 14.02 -8.94
CA VAL A 583 -25.74 13.46 -10.30
C VAL A 583 -26.06 14.56 -11.32
N GLN A 584 -26.91 15.53 -10.98
CA GLN A 584 -27.20 16.67 -11.86
C GLN A 584 -25.97 17.56 -12.11
N ALA A 585 -25.14 17.77 -11.10
CA ALA A 585 -23.89 18.52 -11.23
C ALA A 585 -22.81 17.73 -11.98
N GLN A 586 -22.90 16.39 -11.98
CA GLN A 586 -21.87 15.47 -12.51
C GLN A 586 -22.51 14.29 -13.26
N PRO A 587 -23.21 14.54 -14.40
CA PRO A 587 -24.02 13.51 -15.06
C PRO A 587 -23.19 12.33 -15.62
N ASN A 588 -21.90 12.53 -15.86
CA ASN A 588 -20.99 11.50 -16.38
C ASN A 588 -20.11 10.86 -15.30
N TYR A 589 -20.42 11.07 -14.00
CA TYR A 589 -19.67 10.50 -12.89
C TYR A 589 -20.33 9.19 -12.40
N GLY A 590 -19.84 8.06 -12.91
CA GLY A 590 -20.36 6.70 -12.62
C GLY A 590 -20.57 6.40 -11.13
N PRO A 591 -19.61 6.68 -10.23
CA PRO A 591 -19.79 6.48 -8.79
C PRO A 591 -21.02 7.18 -8.19
N ALA A 592 -21.36 8.39 -8.64
CA ALA A 592 -22.56 9.08 -8.14
C ALA A 592 -23.86 8.43 -8.63
N LEU A 593 -23.89 7.96 -9.88
CA LEU A 593 -25.04 7.24 -10.45
C LEU A 593 -25.27 5.91 -9.76
N CYS A 594 -24.19 5.18 -9.47
CA CYS A 594 -24.23 3.95 -8.70
C CYS A 594 -24.89 4.13 -7.32
N VAL A 595 -24.52 5.19 -6.58
CA VAL A 595 -25.13 5.50 -5.28
C VAL A 595 -26.61 5.83 -5.43
N LEU A 596 -27.00 6.58 -6.46
CA LEU A 596 -28.41 6.86 -6.76
C LEU A 596 -29.19 5.57 -7.03
N GLY A 597 -28.62 4.66 -7.83
CA GLY A 597 -29.24 3.38 -8.13
C GLY A 597 -29.45 2.49 -6.90
N LEU A 598 -28.52 2.50 -5.93
CA LEU A 598 -28.70 1.79 -4.65
C LEU A 598 -29.79 2.41 -3.78
N ILE A 599 -29.87 3.74 -3.75
CA ILE A 599 -30.94 4.46 -3.06
C ILE A 599 -32.30 4.10 -3.67
N ASP A 600 -32.40 4.12 -5.00
CA ASP A 600 -33.61 3.81 -5.73
C ASP A 600 -34.00 2.33 -5.57
N ALA A 601 -33.02 1.42 -5.51
CA ALA A 601 -33.26 0.03 -5.15
C ALA A 601 -33.81 -0.11 -3.71
N GLY A 602 -33.26 0.65 -2.76
CA GLY A 602 -33.75 0.73 -1.38
C GLY A 602 -35.17 1.28 -1.24
N LEU A 603 -35.60 2.12 -2.20
CA LEU A 603 -36.95 2.67 -2.30
C LEU A 603 -37.93 1.78 -3.10
N GLY A 604 -37.45 0.68 -3.69
CA GLY A 604 -38.25 -0.20 -4.55
C GLY A 604 -38.48 0.33 -5.97
N ARG A 605 -37.73 1.34 -6.42
CA ARG A 605 -37.81 1.92 -7.78
C ARG A 605 -36.98 1.09 -8.75
N LYS A 606 -37.44 -0.12 -9.07
CA LYS A 606 -36.68 -1.14 -9.80
C LYS A 606 -36.09 -0.64 -11.13
N ASP A 607 -36.89 -0.04 -11.99
CA ASP A 607 -36.45 0.34 -13.34
C ASP A 607 -35.45 1.49 -13.31
N ASP A 608 -35.64 2.45 -12.39
CA ASP A 608 -34.71 3.55 -12.19
C ASP A 608 -33.36 3.03 -11.66
N ALA A 609 -33.42 2.19 -10.62
CA ALA A 609 -32.25 1.62 -9.98
C ALA A 609 -31.35 0.84 -10.94
N LEU A 610 -31.94 -0.05 -11.74
CA LEU A 610 -31.20 -0.86 -12.71
C LEU A 610 -30.65 -0.01 -13.86
N ARG A 611 -31.40 1.00 -14.33
CA ARG A 611 -30.94 1.91 -15.38
C ARG A 611 -29.72 2.70 -14.93
N GLU A 612 -29.75 3.27 -13.72
CA GLU A 612 -28.64 4.03 -13.16
C GLU A 612 -27.42 3.17 -12.89
N GLY A 613 -27.62 1.95 -12.34
CA GLY A 613 -26.53 1.01 -12.11
C GLY A 613 -25.85 0.55 -13.40
N ARG A 614 -26.62 0.26 -14.46
CA ARG A 614 -26.05 -0.09 -15.78
C ARG A 614 -25.30 1.09 -16.39
N HIS A 615 -25.86 2.29 -16.31
CA HIS A 615 -25.22 3.49 -16.81
C HIS A 615 -23.89 3.78 -16.10
N ALA A 616 -23.81 3.54 -14.79
CA ALA A 616 -22.56 3.65 -14.04
C ALA A 616 -21.47 2.69 -14.57
N VAL A 617 -21.83 1.45 -14.91
CA VAL A 617 -20.92 0.46 -15.52
C VAL A 617 -20.50 0.88 -16.94
N GLU A 618 -21.41 1.44 -17.73
CA GLU A 618 -21.11 1.95 -19.08
C GLU A 618 -20.12 3.13 -19.06
N LEU A 619 -20.26 4.04 -18.09
CA LEU A 619 -19.37 5.19 -17.94
C LEU A 619 -17.96 4.81 -17.48
N LEU A 620 -17.86 3.74 -16.67
CA LEU A 620 -16.61 3.26 -16.11
C LEU A 620 -16.52 1.73 -16.19
N PRO A 621 -16.26 1.18 -17.39
CA PRO A 621 -16.12 -0.25 -17.57
C PRO A 621 -14.80 -0.77 -17.00
N VAL A 622 -14.74 -2.07 -16.69
CA VAL A 622 -13.55 -2.74 -16.11
C VAL A 622 -12.34 -2.64 -17.05
N GLU A 623 -12.58 -2.58 -18.36
CA GLU A 623 -11.54 -2.45 -19.38
C GLU A 623 -10.91 -1.05 -19.39
N LYS A 624 -11.65 -0.03 -18.93
CA LYS A 624 -11.16 1.35 -18.79
C LYS A 624 -10.43 1.54 -17.47
N ASP A 625 -11.04 1.11 -16.37
CA ASP A 625 -10.42 1.09 -15.04
C ASP A 625 -10.79 -0.23 -14.34
N SER A 626 -9.82 -1.13 -14.23
CA SER A 626 -10.05 -2.48 -13.71
C SER A 626 -10.44 -2.51 -12.23
N MET A 627 -10.09 -1.47 -11.48
CA MET A 627 -10.39 -1.39 -10.05
C MET A 627 -11.77 -0.76 -9.85
N ASN A 628 -11.96 0.47 -10.31
CA ASN A 628 -13.21 1.18 -10.13
C ASN A 628 -14.35 0.61 -10.98
N GLY A 629 -14.06 0.10 -12.17
CA GLY A 629 -15.08 -0.57 -12.98
C GLY A 629 -15.57 -1.86 -12.35
N ALA A 630 -14.69 -2.61 -11.66
CA ALA A 630 -15.13 -3.77 -10.88
C ALA A 630 -16.04 -3.35 -9.71
N ASP A 631 -15.81 -2.19 -9.10
CA ASP A 631 -16.72 -1.63 -8.10
C ASP A 631 -18.08 -1.25 -8.69
N MET A 632 -18.13 -0.65 -9.90
CA MET A 632 -19.40 -0.34 -10.56
C MET A 632 -20.23 -1.62 -10.78
N VAL A 633 -19.58 -2.70 -11.24
CA VAL A 633 -20.23 -4.01 -11.41
C VAL A 633 -20.69 -4.60 -10.08
N LYS A 634 -19.85 -4.51 -9.03
CA LYS A 634 -20.20 -4.93 -7.66
C LYS A 634 -21.48 -4.24 -7.17
N TYR A 635 -21.57 -2.94 -7.35
CA TYR A 635 -22.74 -2.19 -6.91
C TYR A 635 -23.97 -2.42 -7.80
N LEU A 636 -23.81 -2.64 -9.12
CA LEU A 636 -24.91 -3.11 -9.95
C LEU A 636 -25.44 -4.47 -9.47
N ALA A 637 -24.56 -5.37 -9.03
CA ALA A 637 -24.98 -6.64 -8.43
C ALA A 637 -25.76 -6.42 -7.11
N MET A 638 -25.33 -5.48 -6.27
CA MET A 638 -26.06 -5.10 -5.05
C MET A 638 -27.44 -4.51 -5.38
N ILE A 639 -27.52 -3.61 -6.37
CA ILE A 639 -28.78 -3.03 -6.86
C ILE A 639 -29.73 -4.14 -7.32
N ALA A 640 -29.25 -5.05 -8.18
CA ALA A 640 -30.01 -6.18 -8.69
C ALA A 640 -30.53 -7.07 -7.56
N ALA A 641 -29.67 -7.41 -6.59
CA ALA A 641 -30.06 -8.18 -5.42
C ALA A 641 -31.16 -7.48 -4.59
N TRP A 642 -31.04 -6.16 -4.41
CA TRP A 642 -31.97 -5.37 -3.61
C TRP A 642 -33.35 -5.23 -4.25
N VAL A 643 -33.44 -5.24 -5.57
CA VAL A 643 -34.70 -5.22 -6.33
C VAL A 643 -35.24 -6.61 -6.67
N GLY A 644 -34.60 -7.66 -6.15
CA GLY A 644 -35.02 -9.06 -6.29
C GLY A 644 -34.60 -9.75 -7.60
N ASP A 645 -33.76 -9.12 -8.42
CA ASP A 645 -33.21 -9.71 -9.64
C ASP A 645 -31.95 -10.54 -9.32
N LYS A 646 -32.18 -11.74 -8.77
CA LYS A 646 -31.11 -12.64 -8.32
C LYS A 646 -30.23 -13.16 -9.46
N ASP A 647 -30.80 -13.31 -10.65
CA ASP A 647 -30.10 -13.81 -11.83
C ASP A 647 -29.05 -12.80 -12.27
N LEU A 648 -29.46 -11.54 -12.48
CA LEU A 648 -28.53 -10.46 -12.79
C LEU A 648 -27.49 -10.28 -11.68
N ALA A 649 -27.90 -10.31 -10.41
CA ALA A 649 -26.98 -10.15 -9.29
C ALA A 649 -25.86 -11.22 -9.29
N CYS A 650 -26.23 -12.49 -9.47
CA CYS A 650 -25.25 -13.58 -9.52
C CYS A 650 -24.37 -13.52 -10.77
N GLU A 651 -24.93 -13.14 -11.93
CA GLU A 651 -24.18 -12.96 -13.17
C GLU A 651 -23.10 -11.87 -13.02
N GLN A 652 -23.49 -10.70 -12.50
CA GLN A 652 -22.56 -9.59 -12.28
C GLN A 652 -21.47 -9.96 -11.27
N LEU A 653 -21.81 -10.61 -10.15
CA LEU A 653 -20.83 -11.11 -9.20
C LEU A 653 -19.85 -12.12 -9.82
N ALA A 654 -20.36 -13.08 -10.61
CA ALA A 654 -19.53 -14.07 -11.29
C ALA A 654 -18.52 -13.45 -12.26
N SER A 655 -18.87 -12.32 -12.89
CA SER A 655 -18.00 -11.61 -13.83
C SER A 655 -16.77 -10.98 -13.16
N ILE A 656 -16.85 -10.64 -11.87
CA ILE A 656 -15.77 -9.97 -11.12
C ILE A 656 -15.12 -10.85 -10.05
N ILE A 657 -15.75 -11.96 -9.62
CA ILE A 657 -15.22 -12.79 -8.51
C ILE A 657 -13.83 -13.39 -8.81
N ARG A 658 -13.55 -13.62 -10.10
CA ARG A 658 -12.27 -14.13 -10.63
C ARG A 658 -11.36 -13.03 -11.16
N ARG A 659 -11.79 -11.78 -11.11
CA ARG A 659 -10.98 -10.60 -11.40
C ARG A 659 -10.45 -10.02 -10.09
N ARG A 660 -9.33 -9.30 -10.16
CA ARG A 660 -8.78 -8.58 -9.02
C ARG A 660 -9.74 -7.44 -8.68
N SER A 661 -10.28 -7.41 -7.46
CA SER A 661 -11.32 -6.47 -7.05
C SER A 661 -11.34 -6.29 -5.54
N SER A 662 -12.07 -5.28 -5.05
CA SER A 662 -12.28 -5.05 -3.62
C SER A 662 -13.20 -6.08 -2.94
N LEU A 663 -13.78 -7.00 -3.71
CA LEU A 663 -14.78 -7.96 -3.22
C LEU A 663 -14.12 -9.16 -2.52
N SER A 664 -14.32 -9.24 -1.20
CA SER A 664 -13.72 -10.26 -0.33
C SER A 664 -14.73 -11.34 0.11
N TYR A 665 -14.20 -12.45 0.65
CA TYR A 665 -15.01 -13.51 1.26
C TYR A 665 -15.82 -12.98 2.45
N GLY A 666 -15.16 -12.21 3.34
CA GLY A 666 -15.81 -11.58 4.49
C GLY A 666 -16.99 -10.70 4.12
N GLN A 667 -16.81 -9.84 3.11
CA GLN A 667 -17.85 -8.96 2.62
C GLN A 667 -19.07 -9.73 2.12
N LEU A 668 -18.87 -10.73 1.24
CA LEU A 668 -19.97 -11.54 0.71
C LEU A 668 -20.66 -12.36 1.81
N LYS A 669 -19.88 -12.88 2.77
CA LYS A 669 -20.41 -13.75 3.81
C LYS A 669 -21.21 -12.99 4.86
N LEU A 670 -20.70 -11.85 5.34
CA LEU A 670 -21.22 -11.21 6.55
C LEU A 670 -22.06 -9.96 6.30
N LEU A 671 -21.72 -9.14 5.29
CA LEU A 671 -22.37 -7.84 5.14
C LEU A 671 -23.85 -7.95 4.74
N PRO A 672 -24.71 -7.05 5.28
CA PRO A 672 -26.16 -7.04 5.02
C PRO A 672 -26.54 -6.77 3.57
N PHE A 673 -25.61 -6.21 2.78
CA PHE A 673 -25.82 -5.91 1.37
C PHE A 673 -26.25 -7.14 0.56
N TRP A 674 -25.80 -8.33 0.95
CA TRP A 674 -25.99 -9.59 0.22
C TRP A 674 -27.07 -10.49 0.81
N ASP A 675 -27.77 -10.06 1.86
CA ASP A 675 -28.86 -10.82 2.48
C ASP A 675 -29.90 -11.35 1.47
N PRO A 676 -30.32 -10.58 0.44
CA PRO A 676 -31.31 -11.07 -0.53
C PRO A 676 -30.86 -12.28 -1.34
N LEU A 677 -29.55 -12.54 -1.45
CA LEU A 677 -28.97 -13.64 -2.23
C LEU A 677 -28.67 -14.88 -1.38
N ARG A 678 -28.64 -14.76 -0.04
CA ARG A 678 -28.32 -15.89 0.84
C ARG A 678 -29.31 -17.05 0.66
N GLY A 679 -28.78 -18.26 0.58
CA GLY A 679 -29.54 -19.46 0.27
C GLY A 679 -29.79 -19.71 -1.23
N ASP A 680 -29.40 -18.81 -2.14
CA ASP A 680 -29.29 -19.13 -3.57
C ASP A 680 -28.01 -19.97 -3.80
N PRO A 681 -28.10 -21.20 -4.35
CA PRO A 681 -26.94 -22.06 -4.54
C PRO A 681 -25.83 -21.44 -5.41
N ARG A 682 -26.20 -20.56 -6.36
CA ARG A 682 -25.22 -19.88 -7.23
C ARG A 682 -24.42 -18.86 -6.43
N PHE A 683 -25.09 -18.11 -5.54
CA PHE A 683 -24.44 -17.16 -4.67
C PHE A 683 -23.51 -17.85 -3.66
N GLU A 684 -23.96 -18.93 -3.02
CA GLU A 684 -23.11 -19.68 -2.08
C GLU A 684 -21.86 -20.26 -2.76
N LYS A 685 -21.98 -20.69 -4.03
CA LYS A 685 -20.81 -21.08 -4.83
C LYS A 685 -19.84 -19.92 -5.03
N LEU A 686 -20.34 -18.72 -5.36
CA LEU A 686 -19.49 -17.53 -5.53
C LEU A 686 -18.81 -17.11 -4.21
N VAL A 687 -19.50 -17.25 -3.08
CA VAL A 687 -18.93 -17.04 -1.73
C VAL A 687 -17.77 -18.01 -1.49
N GLU A 688 -17.92 -19.28 -1.83
CA GLU A 688 -16.83 -20.26 -1.70
C GLU A 688 -15.67 -19.99 -2.66
N GLU A 689 -15.95 -19.60 -3.90
CA GLU A 689 -14.91 -19.16 -4.87
C GLU A 689 -14.12 -17.94 -4.34
N ALA A 690 -14.75 -17.07 -3.54
CA ALA A 690 -14.12 -15.90 -2.96
C ALA A 690 -12.98 -16.21 -1.96
N LYS A 691 -12.91 -17.43 -1.44
CA LYS A 691 -11.85 -17.86 -0.50
C LYS A 691 -10.48 -18.03 -1.18
N GLN A 692 -10.48 -18.22 -2.50
CA GLN A 692 -9.27 -18.50 -3.26
C GLN A 692 -8.59 -17.21 -3.71
N PRO A 693 -7.24 -17.16 -3.71
CA PRO A 693 -6.49 -16.08 -4.35
C PRO A 693 -6.87 -15.94 -5.82
N VAL A 694 -6.86 -14.71 -6.32
CA VAL A 694 -7.07 -14.46 -7.75
C VAL A 694 -5.76 -14.80 -8.49
N ALA A 695 -5.82 -15.78 -9.38
CA ALA A 695 -4.64 -16.25 -10.11
C ALA A 695 -3.96 -15.10 -10.89
N LEU A 696 -2.63 -15.14 -10.91
CA LEU A 696 -1.82 -14.35 -11.83
C LEU A 696 -2.03 -14.91 -13.24
N LYS A 697 -2.58 -14.11 -14.16
CA LYS A 697 -2.70 -14.47 -15.58
C LYS A 697 -1.75 -13.62 -16.39
#